data_AF-A0A3M1TUW2-F1
#
_entry.id   AF-A0A3M1TUW2-F1
#
_cell.length_a   1.000
_cell.length_b   1.000
_cell.length_c   1.000
_cell.angle_alpha   90.00
_cell.angle_beta   90.00
_cell.angle_gamma   90.00
#
_symmetry.space_group_name_H-M   'P 1'
#
loop_
_entity.id
_entity.type
_entity.pdbx_description
1 polymer ?
#
loop_
_entity_poly.entity_id
_entity_poly.type
_entity_poly.pdbx_seq_one_letter_code
_entity_poly.pdbx_strand_id
1 'polypeptide(L)'
;MINIMHWPFVFLLLTCWQGIFSQEISLKNRLSPAAALSMIDGRLDTYWVPDWQKEGGDAPREARIQLQGPHWLERLEWYDYEGVGTFEVVVDGKSITQAPSSMYNSWRSFTLGLTGTTIELRQQGNGCRVSEIRLIGRPLEAGSSRQVAQQHTPYLYYNNFDHLPNGPYPFEQFRSDWHSPSWQTGITEKRAIIEGGSLKVRHLPGSFGSSAANGGVQWPLAFSQGYDSLWLQYRFRFGEKEFEWVKGGKLPGLYGGQRPGGGVVSGGYVPNGRDGFSARLMWQQAGRLMLYLYHLGQKGRYGDNMPLRHADGRQFAARPGRWYTLTQQIVLNRADRSTDIIRIWIDEELVLEHTGLLLRKTDSIHIDGLYFSNFYGGNDSSWAPASENAVYFDEVKIHRQAFSARYGSGSCTPFDQFIGTNVVLDNDLQKIRRFKNLRLYLHTEDISTAENDTQLFLSPILGFERAYDLPAYLKALQEQGIRVMLTLKNNPPFLPGPDGPSAEGDPLQPQSYARHAAFVQRVAAALGDYVAYLGCGNEWYEHWKPGGNWPPEAVGAFGIAVDRATRDRRVKIGPAGDVAWDRQQTDRLYRYLKQHYKGKFPFDYYQIHLYYNQSHVESNDYTKGIDFSRGPRHPEWGPGLRAFVQEAVDYIHGYWPGLPVVIGEMGYDIGYPPDGDDESPNRATSVGRTSERTQADWLVRSYLCYSATEVEVVYQYMFDHVNEGGGGWLFGSSGLVDANNSLNMTSWYFSMQVMDILRHACFDAVLQENDKLWIYRFQRPGAYIYALWSPTVDNSSFEYELAIEGHSPLLMELVEEQEMPKTTRLQPQNGKVRLNISETPSFVVVKTGPARD
;
A
#
# COMPACT_ATOMS: atom_id res chain seq x y z
N MET A 1 63.15 -41.62 -10.70
CA MET A 1 63.51 -40.21 -10.50
C MET A 1 63.78 -39.59 -11.86
N ILE A 2 63.11 -38.46 -12.13
CA ILE A 2 63.53 -37.32 -12.96
C ILE A 2 63.68 -37.53 -14.49
N ASN A 3 62.65 -37.02 -15.18
CA ASN A 3 62.60 -36.06 -16.29
C ASN A 3 63.40 -36.21 -17.60
N ILE A 4 62.57 -36.22 -18.67
CA ILE A 4 62.53 -35.30 -19.84
C ILE A 4 63.78 -35.27 -20.73
N MET A 5 63.67 -35.74 -21.98
CA MET A 5 63.41 -34.92 -23.19
C MET A 5 63.70 -35.74 -24.47
N HIS A 6 62.80 -35.67 -25.45
CA HIS A 6 63.05 -35.46 -26.89
C HIS A 6 61.96 -36.07 -27.82
N TRP A 7 61.49 -35.19 -28.70
CA TRP A 7 60.78 -35.28 -30.00
C TRP A 7 61.23 -36.42 -30.97
N PRO A 8 60.78 -36.63 -32.25
CA PRO A 8 60.05 -35.75 -33.22
C PRO A 8 59.10 -36.47 -34.26
N PHE A 9 58.73 -35.78 -35.36
CA PHE A 9 58.27 -36.26 -36.72
C PHE A 9 56.77 -36.69 -36.88
N VAL A 10 56.01 -36.46 -37.99
CA VAL A 10 56.14 -35.65 -39.22
C VAL A 10 54.83 -35.71 -40.07
N PHE A 11 54.57 -34.65 -40.84
CA PHE A 11 53.97 -34.58 -42.20
C PHE A 11 52.52 -35.03 -42.60
N LEU A 12 51.80 -34.03 -43.16
CA LEU A 12 51.17 -33.97 -44.52
C LEU A 12 49.65 -34.26 -44.75
N LEU A 13 48.94 -33.17 -45.11
CA LEU A 13 47.88 -32.95 -46.13
C LEU A 13 46.46 -33.59 -46.07
N LEU A 14 45.51 -32.64 -46.08
CA LEU A 14 44.30 -32.49 -46.93
C LEU A 14 42.98 -33.24 -46.63
N THR A 15 41.94 -32.40 -46.57
CA THR A 15 40.49 -32.56 -46.85
C THR A 15 39.51 -32.90 -45.72
N CYS A 16 38.45 -32.07 -45.70
CA CYS A 16 37.13 -32.21 -45.05
C CYS A 16 37.03 -31.95 -43.54
N TRP A 17 36.74 -30.69 -43.17
CA TRP A 17 35.46 -30.34 -42.51
C TRP A 17 35.28 -28.82 -42.44
N GLN A 18 34.35 -28.30 -43.26
CA GLN A 18 33.59 -27.12 -42.87
C GLN A 18 32.65 -27.56 -41.74
N GLY A 19 32.71 -26.87 -40.61
CA GLY A 19 31.89 -27.18 -39.43
C GLY A 19 31.88 -26.01 -38.47
N ILE A 20 30.89 -25.15 -38.66
CA ILE A 20 30.39 -24.09 -37.78
C ILE A 20 30.62 -24.41 -36.29
N PHE A 21 31.31 -23.53 -35.56
CA PHE A 21 31.13 -23.38 -34.12
C PHE A 21 30.45 -22.04 -33.83
N SER A 22 29.19 -21.91 -34.25
CA SER A 22 28.22 -21.24 -33.40
C SER A 22 27.88 -22.27 -32.32
N GLN A 23 28.26 -22.04 -31.07
CA GLN A 23 27.63 -22.78 -29.99
C GLN A 23 26.17 -22.31 -29.92
N GLU A 24 25.31 -23.08 -30.57
CA GLU A 24 23.89 -23.06 -30.25
C GLU A 24 23.77 -23.60 -28.82
N ILE A 25 23.72 -22.71 -27.84
CA ILE A 25 23.32 -23.07 -26.48
C ILE A 25 21.83 -23.40 -26.57
N SER A 26 21.53 -24.63 -26.99
CA SER A 26 20.27 -25.26 -26.67
C SER A 26 20.22 -25.39 -25.14
N LEU A 27 19.48 -24.49 -24.50
CA LEU A 27 19.15 -24.51 -23.07
C LEU A 27 18.29 -25.71 -22.72
N LYS A 28 18.81 -26.92 -22.93
CA LYS A 28 18.20 -28.17 -22.50
C LYS A 28 18.96 -28.88 -21.39
N ASN A 29 20.19 -28.51 -21.06
CA ASN A 29 20.89 -29.07 -19.91
C ASN A 29 21.92 -28.07 -19.36
N ARG A 30 21.78 -27.70 -18.08
CA ARG A 30 22.66 -26.83 -17.25
C ARG A 30 22.37 -25.33 -17.18
N LEU A 31 21.09 -24.96 -17.03
CA LEU A 31 20.71 -23.86 -16.12
C LEU A 31 19.84 -24.46 -15.00
N SER A 32 20.08 -24.03 -13.76
CA SER A 32 19.20 -24.33 -12.63
C SER A 32 17.81 -23.70 -12.89
N PRO A 33 16.71 -24.22 -12.31
CA PRO A 33 15.34 -23.86 -12.72
C PRO A 33 14.85 -22.45 -12.32
N ALA A 34 15.74 -21.46 -12.21
CA ALA A 34 15.47 -20.14 -11.64
C ALA A 34 15.66 -18.96 -12.61
N ALA A 35 15.58 -19.17 -13.93
CA ALA A 35 15.33 -18.07 -14.87
C ALA A 35 13.79 -17.91 -15.01
N ALA A 36 13.18 -17.25 -14.02
CA ALA A 36 11.75 -16.98 -14.00
C ALA A 36 11.46 -15.73 -14.84
N LEU A 37 10.71 -15.90 -15.93
CA LEU A 37 9.94 -14.82 -16.53
C LEU A 37 8.84 -14.43 -15.53
N SER A 38 9.03 -13.33 -14.80
CA SER A 38 7.99 -12.76 -13.95
C SER A 38 7.17 -11.75 -14.73
N MET A 39 5.86 -11.96 -14.83
CA MET A 39 4.92 -10.95 -15.31
C MET A 39 4.46 -10.12 -14.11
N ILE A 40 4.70 -8.80 -14.14
CA ILE A 40 4.10 -7.83 -13.23
C ILE A 40 3.33 -6.84 -14.11
N ASP A 41 2.03 -6.66 -13.85
CA ASP A 41 1.15 -5.69 -14.52
C ASP A 41 1.01 -5.79 -16.05
N GLY A 42 1.09 -6.99 -16.63
CA GLY A 42 0.94 -7.18 -18.08
C GLY A 42 2.09 -6.60 -18.91
N ARG A 43 3.20 -6.22 -18.28
CA ARG A 43 4.47 -5.87 -18.90
C ARG A 43 5.44 -7.03 -18.74
N LEU A 44 6.13 -7.39 -19.82
CA LEU A 44 7.18 -8.39 -19.81
C LEU A 44 8.42 -7.75 -19.20
N ASP A 45 8.99 -8.32 -18.14
CA ASP A 45 10.36 -7.95 -17.83
C ASP A 45 11.17 -8.97 -17.01
N THR A 46 12.47 -8.95 -17.27
CA THR A 46 13.58 -9.70 -16.67
C THR A 46 13.92 -11.04 -17.34
N TYR A 47 15.08 -11.06 -18.01
CA TYR A 47 15.74 -12.29 -18.45
C TYR A 47 17.08 -12.41 -17.73
N TRP A 48 17.13 -13.17 -16.64
CA TRP A 48 18.35 -13.34 -15.85
C TRP A 48 19.32 -14.33 -16.52
N VAL A 49 20.53 -13.88 -16.83
CA VAL A 49 21.62 -14.74 -17.34
C VAL A 49 22.69 -14.86 -16.25
N PRO A 50 22.59 -15.87 -15.36
CA PRO A 50 23.65 -16.13 -14.39
C PRO A 50 24.97 -16.50 -15.09
N ASP A 51 26.10 -16.19 -14.45
CA ASP A 51 27.47 -16.60 -14.84
C ASP A 51 28.15 -15.87 -16.03
N TRP A 52 27.72 -14.68 -16.48
CA TRP A 52 28.60 -13.84 -17.32
C TRP A 52 29.85 -13.36 -16.54
N GLN A 53 29.83 -13.50 -15.21
CA GLN A 53 30.98 -13.28 -14.34
C GLN A 53 31.68 -14.60 -13.99
N LYS A 54 32.65 -15.03 -14.78
CA LYS A 54 33.75 -15.84 -14.22
C LYS A 54 35.09 -15.32 -14.70
N GLU A 55 35.95 -14.96 -13.76
CA GLU A 55 37.37 -14.80 -14.04
C GLU A 55 37.95 -16.14 -14.50
N GLY A 56 38.70 -16.09 -15.60
CA GLY A 56 39.32 -17.27 -16.21
C GLY A 56 38.48 -17.90 -17.33
N GLY A 57 38.74 -17.49 -18.57
CA GLY A 57 38.61 -18.30 -19.79
C GLY A 57 37.22 -18.68 -20.32
N ASP A 58 36.19 -18.85 -19.49
CA ASP A 58 34.99 -19.62 -19.88
C ASP A 58 33.64 -18.84 -19.81
N ALA A 59 33.66 -17.50 -19.69
CA ALA A 59 32.43 -16.71 -19.74
C ALA A 59 31.88 -16.56 -21.19
N PRO A 60 30.57 -16.73 -21.44
CA PRO A 60 29.99 -16.61 -22.77
C PRO A 60 30.07 -15.16 -23.29
N ARG A 61 30.62 -14.97 -24.50
CA ARG A 61 30.76 -13.64 -25.14
C ARG A 61 29.49 -13.19 -25.87
N GLU A 62 28.51 -14.07 -26.01
CA GLU A 62 27.26 -13.81 -26.71
C GLU A 62 26.08 -14.44 -25.96
N ALA A 63 24.94 -13.76 -25.94
CA ALA A 63 23.67 -14.24 -25.39
C ALA A 63 22.56 -14.06 -26.42
N ARG A 64 21.81 -15.12 -26.71
CA ARG A 64 20.65 -15.08 -27.63
C ARG A 64 19.36 -15.38 -26.87
N ILE A 65 18.37 -14.52 -27.07
CA ILE A 65 17.06 -14.56 -26.42
C ILE A 65 16.01 -14.73 -27.52
N GLN A 66 15.28 -15.84 -27.49
CA GLN A 66 14.14 -16.09 -28.37
C GLN A 66 12.85 -15.69 -27.65
N LEU A 67 12.07 -14.79 -28.27
CA LEU A 67 10.82 -14.29 -27.70
C LEU A 67 9.65 -15.16 -28.14
N GLN A 68 8.62 -15.27 -27.30
CA GLN A 68 7.41 -16.06 -27.56
C GLN A 68 6.43 -15.32 -28.49
N GLY A 69 6.90 -14.91 -29.67
CA GLY A 69 6.15 -14.13 -30.67
C GLY A 69 6.64 -12.69 -30.83
N PRO A 70 6.02 -11.88 -31.72
CA PRO A 70 6.43 -10.50 -31.95
C PRO A 70 6.19 -9.65 -30.70
N HIS A 71 7.25 -9.03 -30.18
CA HIS A 71 7.15 -8.11 -29.06
C HIS A 71 7.59 -6.72 -29.51
N TRP A 72 6.90 -5.70 -28.99
CA TRP A 72 7.46 -4.36 -28.96
C TRP A 72 8.51 -4.31 -27.85
N LEU A 73 9.75 -4.04 -28.24
CA LEU A 73 10.91 -3.93 -27.37
C LEU A 73 11.14 -2.46 -27.08
N GLU A 74 10.86 -2.08 -25.85
CA GLU A 74 10.96 -0.70 -25.41
C GLU A 74 12.40 -0.35 -25.05
N ARG A 75 13.05 -1.16 -24.20
CA ARG A 75 14.37 -0.85 -23.65
C ARG A 75 15.12 -2.11 -23.23
N LEU A 76 16.44 -2.10 -23.38
CA LEU A 76 17.35 -3.08 -22.78
C LEU A 76 18.03 -2.42 -21.59
N GLU A 77 18.11 -3.10 -20.45
CA GLU A 77 18.87 -2.64 -19.29
C GLU A 77 19.93 -3.66 -18.89
N TRP A 78 21.01 -3.22 -18.27
CA TRP A 78 22.03 -4.13 -17.73
C TRP A 78 22.75 -3.53 -16.53
N TYR A 79 23.17 -4.37 -15.60
CA TYR A 79 23.94 -3.95 -14.43
C TYR A 79 25.44 -4.13 -14.68
N ASP A 80 26.12 -3.00 -14.90
CA ASP A 80 27.57 -2.93 -15.08
C ASP A 80 28.26 -3.00 -13.71
N TYR A 81 29.08 -4.03 -13.50
CA TYR A 81 29.79 -4.29 -12.25
C TYR A 81 31.27 -3.86 -12.33
N GLU A 82 31.90 -3.90 -13.51
CA GLU A 82 33.30 -3.44 -13.68
C GLU A 82 33.75 -3.34 -15.16
N GLY A 83 34.24 -2.16 -15.59
CA GLY A 83 35.14 -1.99 -16.74
C GLY A 83 34.62 -1.25 -17.98
N VAL A 84 35.49 -1.13 -19.01
CA VAL A 84 35.25 -0.36 -20.25
C VAL A 84 35.10 -1.31 -21.44
N GLY A 85 33.95 -1.34 -22.10
CA GLY A 85 33.71 -2.15 -23.29
C GLY A 85 32.43 -1.77 -24.03
N THR A 86 32.15 -2.42 -25.17
CA THR A 86 30.93 -2.19 -25.95
C THR A 86 30.11 -3.48 -26.11
N PHE A 87 28.79 -3.33 -26.22
CA PHE A 87 27.90 -4.42 -26.64
C PHE A 87 27.33 -4.14 -28.03
N GLU A 88 27.29 -5.15 -28.88
CA GLU A 88 26.47 -5.16 -30.07
C GLU A 88 25.10 -5.78 -29.73
N VAL A 89 24.02 -5.04 -30.02
CA VAL A 89 22.65 -5.55 -29.93
C VAL A 89 22.13 -5.84 -31.33
N VAL A 90 21.74 -7.09 -31.58
CA VAL A 90 21.19 -7.56 -32.84
C VAL A 90 19.75 -8.00 -32.60
N VAL A 91 18.78 -7.46 -33.34
CA VAL A 91 17.38 -7.90 -33.26
C VAL A 91 16.93 -8.43 -34.61
N ASP A 92 16.43 -9.66 -34.62
CA ASP A 92 16.06 -10.42 -35.83
C ASP A 92 17.15 -10.36 -36.92
N GLY A 93 18.42 -10.48 -36.53
CA GLY A 93 19.58 -10.49 -37.42
C GLY A 93 20.07 -9.12 -37.90
N LYS A 94 19.40 -8.01 -37.52
CA LYS A 94 19.87 -6.65 -37.82
C LYS A 94 20.61 -6.08 -36.62
N SER A 95 21.88 -5.72 -36.82
CA SER A 95 22.67 -5.00 -35.81
C SER A 95 22.15 -3.59 -35.69
N ILE A 96 21.82 -3.17 -34.46
CA ILE A 96 21.07 -1.93 -34.26
C ILE A 96 21.96 -0.82 -33.73
N THR A 97 23.00 -1.08 -32.93
CA THR A 97 24.07 -0.13 -32.51
C THR A 97 25.12 -0.80 -31.61
N GLN A 98 26.32 -0.20 -31.47
CA GLN A 98 27.33 -0.50 -30.45
C GLN A 98 27.10 0.39 -29.19
N ALA A 99 26.71 -0.19 -28.06
CA ALA A 99 26.48 0.56 -26.82
C ALA A 99 27.78 0.70 -26.00
N PRO A 100 28.25 1.91 -25.65
CA PRO A 100 29.43 2.10 -24.81
C PRO A 100 29.13 1.91 -23.32
N SER A 101 30.04 1.24 -22.59
CA SER A 101 30.09 1.25 -21.12
C SER A 101 31.22 2.17 -20.65
N SER A 102 30.94 3.11 -19.74
CA SER A 102 31.96 4.03 -19.20
C SER A 102 31.88 4.31 -17.70
N MET A 103 31.03 3.62 -16.92
CA MET A 103 30.95 3.85 -15.47
C MET A 103 30.52 2.60 -14.68
N TYR A 104 31.07 2.44 -13.48
CA TYR A 104 31.05 1.24 -12.61
C TYR A 104 29.78 1.12 -11.73
N ASN A 105 29.43 -0.10 -11.30
CA ASN A 105 28.39 -0.46 -10.30
C ASN A 105 27.01 0.19 -10.49
N SER A 106 26.45 0.18 -11.70
CA SER A 106 25.14 0.78 -11.94
C SER A 106 24.36 0.15 -13.08
N TRP A 107 23.03 0.28 -12.99
CA TRP A 107 22.12 -0.03 -14.08
C TRP A 107 22.31 0.96 -15.24
N ARG A 108 22.42 0.40 -16.43
CA ARG A 108 22.42 1.08 -17.72
C ARG A 108 21.14 0.72 -18.45
N SER A 109 20.67 1.64 -19.28
CA SER A 109 19.51 1.37 -20.11
C SER A 109 19.73 1.94 -21.51
N PHE A 110 19.18 1.26 -22.51
CA PHE A 110 19.25 1.63 -23.91
C PHE A 110 17.89 1.40 -24.57
N THR A 111 17.26 2.48 -25.00
CA THR A 111 15.95 2.42 -25.66
C THR A 111 16.10 1.76 -27.02
N LEU A 112 15.33 0.69 -27.25
CA LEU A 112 15.31 -0.04 -28.52
C LEU A 112 14.25 0.54 -29.44
N GLY A 113 13.00 0.65 -28.96
CA GLY A 113 11.90 1.24 -29.72
C GLY A 113 11.61 0.51 -31.04
N LEU A 114 11.61 -0.82 -31.03
CA LEU A 114 11.43 -1.64 -32.24
C LEU A 114 10.74 -2.96 -31.95
N THR A 115 10.19 -3.58 -32.98
CA THR A 115 9.55 -4.91 -32.86
C THR A 115 10.53 -5.99 -33.23
N GLY A 116 10.58 -7.07 -32.46
CA GLY A 116 11.42 -8.21 -32.76
C GLY A 116 10.87 -9.52 -32.22
N THR A 117 11.41 -10.63 -32.71
CA THR A 117 11.13 -11.99 -32.22
C THR A 117 12.35 -12.65 -31.59
N THR A 118 13.54 -12.13 -31.86
CA THR A 118 14.83 -12.64 -31.39
C THR A 118 15.77 -11.49 -31.09
N ILE A 119 16.50 -11.56 -29.98
CA ILE A 119 17.54 -10.60 -29.62
C ILE A 119 18.85 -11.34 -29.37
N GLU A 120 19.95 -10.84 -29.90
CA GLU A 120 21.31 -11.30 -29.60
C GLU A 120 22.11 -10.13 -29.03
N LEU A 121 22.85 -10.41 -27.95
CA LEU A 121 23.76 -9.49 -27.29
C LEU A 121 25.16 -10.05 -27.44
N ARG A 122 26.08 -9.30 -28.06
CA ARG A 122 27.46 -9.73 -28.28
C ARG A 122 28.42 -8.76 -27.61
N GLN A 123 29.24 -9.25 -26.69
CA GLN A 123 30.26 -8.47 -26.03
C GLN A 123 31.44 -8.23 -26.97
N GLN A 124 31.83 -6.96 -27.11
CA GLN A 124 32.99 -6.54 -27.89
C GLN A 124 34.11 -6.09 -26.92
N GLY A 125 35.23 -6.81 -26.95
CA GLY A 125 36.40 -6.55 -26.10
C GLY A 125 36.37 -7.23 -24.73
N ASN A 126 37.52 -7.25 -24.04
CA ASN A 126 37.72 -8.01 -22.80
C ASN A 126 37.34 -7.24 -21.50
N GLY A 127 36.86 -6.00 -21.62
CA GLY A 127 36.75 -5.08 -20.49
C GLY A 127 35.35 -4.90 -19.90
N CYS A 128 34.31 -5.55 -20.40
CA CYS A 128 32.94 -5.34 -19.89
C CYS A 128 32.52 -6.47 -18.93
N ARG A 129 32.20 -6.15 -17.67
CA ARG A 129 31.66 -7.11 -16.68
C ARG A 129 30.23 -6.75 -16.31
N VAL A 130 29.27 -7.53 -16.81
CA VAL A 130 27.83 -7.34 -16.55
C VAL A 130 27.32 -8.50 -15.71
N SER A 131 26.54 -8.19 -14.67
CA SER A 131 25.98 -9.21 -13.76
C SER A 131 24.51 -9.54 -14.03
N GLU A 132 23.79 -8.63 -14.70
CA GLU A 132 22.36 -8.78 -14.99
C GLU A 132 21.99 -8.03 -16.26
N ILE A 133 21.04 -8.55 -17.02
CA ILE A 133 20.43 -7.90 -18.19
C ILE A 133 18.91 -7.99 -18.06
N ARG A 134 18.20 -6.93 -18.43
CA ARG A 134 16.73 -6.85 -18.47
C ARG A 134 16.27 -6.39 -19.84
N LEU A 135 15.10 -6.85 -20.25
CA LEU A 135 14.54 -6.55 -21.54
C LEU A 135 13.07 -6.16 -21.35
N ILE A 136 12.84 -4.86 -21.46
CA ILE A 136 11.55 -4.23 -21.24
C ILE A 136 10.77 -4.23 -22.54
N GLY A 137 9.57 -4.82 -22.52
CA GLY A 137 8.70 -4.83 -23.68
C GLY A 137 7.31 -5.36 -23.43
N ARG A 138 6.52 -5.47 -24.50
CA ARG A 138 5.19 -6.08 -24.47
C ARG A 138 4.94 -6.94 -25.71
N PRO A 139 4.21 -8.06 -25.58
CA PRO A 139 3.76 -8.83 -26.73
C PRO A 139 2.83 -7.97 -27.60
N LEU A 140 2.97 -8.07 -28.92
CA LEU A 140 2.01 -7.51 -29.85
C LEU A 140 0.94 -8.56 -30.13
N GLU A 141 -0.29 -8.32 -29.66
CA GLU A 141 -1.41 -9.18 -30.00
C GLU A 141 -1.73 -9.11 -31.49
N ALA A 142 -2.06 -10.26 -32.07
CA ALA A 142 -2.50 -10.36 -33.45
C ALA A 142 -3.91 -9.75 -33.60
N GLY A 143 -3.94 -8.44 -33.84
CA GLY A 143 -5.10 -7.70 -34.33
C GLY A 143 -6.24 -7.50 -33.32
N SER A 144 -6.20 -6.41 -32.56
CA SER A 144 -7.40 -5.62 -32.28
C SER A 144 -7.05 -4.19 -31.86
N SER A 145 -7.94 -3.27 -32.22
CA SER A 145 -7.83 -1.81 -32.16
C SER A 145 -8.09 -1.22 -30.76
N ARG A 146 -7.43 -0.08 -30.49
CA ARG A 146 -7.61 0.84 -29.34
C ARG A 146 -9.05 0.89 -28.78
N GLN A 147 -9.18 0.79 -27.46
CA GLN A 147 -10.28 1.37 -26.70
C GLN A 147 -9.81 2.13 -25.45
N VAL A 148 -10.67 3.07 -25.08
CA VAL A 148 -10.51 4.28 -24.27
C VAL A 148 -10.42 3.97 -22.77
N ALA A 149 -9.66 4.78 -22.03
CA ALA A 149 -9.50 4.73 -20.58
C ALA A 149 -10.85 4.91 -19.86
N GLN A 150 -11.17 3.99 -18.94
CA GLN A 150 -12.31 4.09 -18.01
C GLN A 150 -11.82 4.49 -16.61
N GLN A 151 -12.66 5.30 -15.97
CA GLN A 151 -12.52 5.96 -14.67
C GLN A 151 -12.18 4.98 -13.54
N HIS A 152 -11.20 5.34 -12.71
CA HIS A 152 -10.77 4.57 -11.54
C HIS A 152 -11.83 4.63 -10.44
N THR A 153 -12.62 3.57 -10.28
CA THR A 153 -13.31 3.27 -9.02
C THR A 153 -12.35 2.45 -8.12
N PRO A 154 -12.28 2.69 -6.80
CA PRO A 154 -11.38 1.96 -5.90
C PRO A 154 -11.74 0.47 -5.72
N TYR A 155 -12.95 0.08 -6.17
CA TYR A 155 -13.44 -1.29 -6.14
C TYR A 155 -13.41 -1.92 -7.54
N LEU A 156 -13.01 -3.19 -7.63
CA LEU A 156 -13.23 -4.01 -8.82
C LEU A 156 -14.72 -4.23 -9.09
N TYR A 157 -15.53 -4.19 -8.03
CA TYR A 157 -16.97 -4.31 -8.07
C TYR A 157 -17.58 -3.67 -6.82
N TYR A 158 -18.67 -2.92 -6.97
CA TYR A 158 -19.46 -2.39 -5.85
C TYR A 158 -20.95 -2.36 -6.19
N ASN A 159 -21.80 -2.83 -5.27
CA ASN A 159 -23.24 -2.72 -5.37
C ASN A 159 -23.89 -2.67 -3.98
N ASN A 160 -24.55 -1.56 -3.66
CA ASN A 160 -25.35 -1.34 -2.45
C ASN A 160 -26.86 -1.27 -2.73
N PHE A 161 -27.30 -1.54 -3.96
CA PHE A 161 -28.71 -1.58 -4.37
C PHE A 161 -29.56 -0.32 -4.13
N ASP A 162 -29.02 0.76 -3.54
CA ASP A 162 -29.75 2.00 -3.23
C ASP A 162 -30.30 2.73 -4.47
N HIS A 163 -29.70 2.50 -5.64
CA HIS A 163 -30.16 3.06 -6.92
C HIS A 163 -31.44 2.40 -7.46
N LEU A 164 -31.90 1.32 -6.83
CA LEU A 164 -33.03 0.51 -7.30
C LEU A 164 -34.33 0.80 -6.52
N PRO A 165 -35.49 0.83 -7.20
CA PRO A 165 -36.77 0.92 -6.52
C PRO A 165 -37.14 -0.40 -5.83
N ASN A 166 -37.93 -0.31 -4.76
CA ASN A 166 -38.51 -1.49 -4.11
C ASN A 166 -39.35 -2.32 -5.08
N GLY A 167 -39.20 -3.64 -5.07
CA GLY A 167 -39.90 -4.57 -5.95
C GLY A 167 -38.99 -5.64 -6.56
N PRO A 168 -39.48 -6.48 -7.48
CA PRO A 168 -38.64 -7.47 -8.17
C PRO A 168 -37.43 -6.81 -8.83
N TYR A 169 -36.23 -7.41 -8.68
CA TYR A 169 -34.99 -6.87 -9.27
C TYR A 169 -35.15 -6.78 -10.79
N PRO A 170 -35.16 -5.57 -11.39
CA PRO A 170 -35.34 -5.41 -12.83
C PRO A 170 -34.24 -6.14 -13.61
N PHE A 171 -34.62 -6.96 -14.59
CA PHE A 171 -33.68 -7.82 -15.32
C PHE A 171 -32.57 -7.06 -16.04
N GLU A 172 -32.90 -5.94 -16.68
CA GLU A 172 -31.89 -5.10 -17.35
C GLU A 172 -30.92 -4.44 -16.37
N GLN A 173 -31.44 -3.99 -15.22
CA GLN A 173 -30.57 -3.41 -14.18
C GLN A 173 -29.70 -4.48 -13.54
N PHE A 174 -30.23 -5.69 -13.30
CA PHE A 174 -29.42 -6.85 -12.89
C PHE A 174 -28.30 -7.14 -13.89
N ARG A 175 -28.58 -7.14 -15.20
CA ARG A 175 -27.54 -7.35 -16.21
C ARG A 175 -26.47 -6.26 -16.17
N SER A 176 -26.86 -5.01 -15.98
CA SER A 176 -25.92 -3.91 -15.82
C SER A 176 -25.08 -4.07 -14.55
N ASP A 177 -25.75 -4.23 -13.41
CA ASP A 177 -25.16 -4.29 -12.08
C ASP A 177 -24.23 -5.49 -11.88
N TRP A 178 -24.33 -6.55 -12.68
CA TRP A 178 -23.56 -7.78 -12.50
C TRP A 178 -22.72 -8.17 -13.73
N HIS A 179 -22.40 -7.19 -14.59
CA HIS A 179 -21.56 -7.37 -15.79
C HIS A 179 -22.09 -8.44 -16.77
N SER A 180 -23.41 -8.45 -16.98
CA SER A 180 -24.13 -9.40 -17.83
C SER A 180 -23.73 -10.85 -17.56
N PRO A 181 -24.09 -11.42 -16.40
CA PRO A 181 -23.77 -12.80 -16.05
C PRO A 181 -24.12 -13.77 -17.18
N SER A 182 -23.22 -14.72 -17.45
CA SER A 182 -23.39 -15.70 -18.53
C SER A 182 -24.61 -16.60 -18.35
N TRP A 183 -25.10 -16.71 -17.11
CA TRP A 183 -26.35 -17.37 -16.75
C TRP A 183 -26.86 -16.82 -15.42
N GLN A 184 -28.16 -16.99 -15.16
CA GLN A 184 -28.76 -16.69 -13.86
C GLN A 184 -29.90 -17.66 -13.55
N THR A 185 -30.18 -17.82 -12.26
CA THR A 185 -31.44 -18.39 -11.77
C THR A 185 -32.03 -17.45 -10.73
N GLY A 186 -33.35 -17.30 -10.72
CA GLY A 186 -34.09 -16.58 -9.70
C GLY A 186 -34.35 -15.10 -9.97
N ILE A 187 -33.70 -14.49 -10.98
CA ILE A 187 -34.05 -13.14 -11.43
C ILE A 187 -35.34 -13.20 -12.24
N THR A 188 -35.41 -14.04 -13.28
CA THR A 188 -36.60 -14.20 -14.13
C THR A 188 -37.80 -14.74 -13.35
N GLU A 189 -37.54 -15.61 -12.37
CA GLU A 189 -38.54 -16.17 -11.46
C GLU A 189 -38.94 -15.21 -10.32
N LYS A 190 -38.42 -13.97 -10.31
CA LYS A 190 -38.75 -12.91 -9.34
C LYS A 190 -38.49 -13.30 -7.88
N ARG A 191 -37.45 -14.12 -7.65
CA ARG A 191 -36.97 -14.50 -6.30
C ARG A 191 -36.00 -13.48 -5.71
N ALA A 192 -35.36 -12.67 -6.55
CA ALA A 192 -34.59 -11.49 -6.14
C ALA A 192 -35.50 -10.25 -6.11
N ILE A 193 -35.58 -9.61 -4.95
CA ILE A 193 -36.42 -8.44 -4.68
C ILE A 193 -35.55 -7.37 -4.03
N ILE A 194 -35.72 -6.12 -4.43
CA ILE A 194 -35.15 -4.96 -3.73
C ILE A 194 -36.15 -4.53 -2.65
N GLU A 195 -35.69 -4.49 -1.41
CA GLU A 195 -36.51 -4.12 -0.25
C GLU A 195 -35.67 -3.25 0.70
N GLY A 196 -36.03 -1.97 0.78
CA GLY A 196 -35.40 -1.02 1.69
C GLY A 196 -33.93 -0.72 1.38
N GLY A 197 -33.58 -0.67 0.09
CA GLY A 197 -32.19 -0.47 -0.34
C GLY A 197 -31.32 -1.72 -0.32
N SER A 198 -31.85 -2.90 0.03
CA SER A 198 -31.08 -4.15 0.06
C SER A 198 -31.66 -5.20 -0.89
N LEU A 199 -30.81 -6.15 -1.32
CA LEU A 199 -31.23 -7.33 -2.08
C LEU A 199 -31.81 -8.40 -1.16
N LYS A 200 -33.11 -8.61 -1.22
CA LYS A 200 -33.85 -9.72 -0.59
C LYS A 200 -33.97 -10.91 -1.54
N VAL A 201 -33.46 -12.06 -1.10
CA VAL A 201 -33.63 -13.35 -1.78
C VAL A 201 -34.74 -14.14 -1.09
N ARG A 202 -35.81 -14.47 -1.82
CA ARG A 202 -36.94 -15.29 -1.34
C ARG A 202 -36.73 -16.77 -1.65
N HIS A 203 -36.95 -17.61 -0.64
CA HIS A 203 -36.98 -19.06 -0.70
C HIS A 203 -38.40 -19.55 -0.41
N LEU A 204 -39.04 -20.19 -1.39
CA LEU A 204 -40.42 -20.68 -1.27
C LEU A 204 -40.47 -22.01 -0.48
N PRO A 205 -41.61 -22.36 0.13
CA PRO A 205 -41.82 -23.69 0.70
C PRO A 205 -41.48 -24.80 -0.30
N GLY A 206 -40.75 -25.82 0.13
CA GLY A 206 -40.37 -26.94 -0.75
C GLY A 206 -39.23 -26.64 -1.74
N SER A 207 -38.65 -25.43 -1.72
CA SER A 207 -37.53 -25.07 -2.60
C SER A 207 -36.17 -25.56 -2.07
N PHE A 208 -35.37 -26.18 -2.93
CA PHE A 208 -34.02 -26.66 -2.61
C PHE A 208 -33.18 -26.86 -3.88
N GLY A 209 -31.87 -26.94 -3.70
CA GLY A 209 -30.93 -27.20 -4.78
C GLY A 209 -30.77 -26.04 -5.75
N SER A 210 -30.00 -26.29 -6.81
CA SER A 210 -29.50 -25.26 -7.72
C SER A 210 -30.35 -25.10 -9.00
N SER A 211 -31.56 -25.66 -9.04
CA SER A 211 -32.41 -25.65 -10.24
C SER A 211 -33.14 -24.32 -10.42
N ALA A 212 -33.35 -23.89 -11.67
CA ALA A 212 -34.15 -22.70 -11.98
C ALA A 212 -35.62 -22.86 -11.54
N ALA A 213 -36.18 -24.06 -11.68
CA ALA A 213 -37.58 -24.36 -11.43
C ALA A 213 -37.97 -24.35 -9.94
N ASN A 214 -37.09 -24.85 -9.05
CA ASN A 214 -37.43 -25.05 -7.63
C ASN A 214 -36.29 -24.72 -6.64
N GLY A 215 -35.31 -23.91 -7.07
CA GLY A 215 -34.16 -23.49 -6.25
C GLY A 215 -34.22 -22.02 -5.82
N GLY A 216 -33.11 -21.51 -5.29
CA GLY A 216 -32.94 -20.11 -4.90
C GLY A 216 -32.43 -19.21 -6.04
N VAL A 217 -31.46 -18.34 -5.75
CA VAL A 217 -30.83 -17.46 -6.73
C VAL A 217 -29.35 -17.76 -6.91
N GLN A 218 -28.87 -17.64 -8.15
CA GLN A 218 -27.48 -17.91 -8.49
C GLN A 218 -27.08 -17.19 -9.78
N TRP A 219 -25.87 -16.65 -9.83
CA TRP A 219 -25.22 -16.14 -11.04
C TRP A 219 -23.72 -15.95 -10.80
N PRO A 220 -22.87 -16.02 -11.83
CA PRO A 220 -21.48 -15.62 -11.75
C PRO A 220 -21.32 -14.14 -12.09
N LEU A 221 -20.56 -13.41 -11.28
CA LEU A 221 -19.90 -12.18 -11.70
C LEU A 221 -18.50 -12.57 -12.19
N ALA A 222 -18.20 -12.35 -13.46
CA ALA A 222 -16.88 -12.63 -14.04
C ALA A 222 -16.06 -11.33 -14.14
N PHE A 223 -14.77 -11.43 -13.85
CA PHE A 223 -13.82 -10.34 -14.03
C PHE A 223 -13.25 -10.34 -15.45
N SER A 224 -12.79 -9.19 -15.91
CA SER A 224 -12.12 -9.04 -17.21
C SER A 224 -10.72 -9.66 -17.24
N GLN A 225 -10.14 -9.91 -16.07
CA GLN A 225 -8.83 -10.54 -15.88
C GLN A 225 -8.81 -11.37 -14.61
N GLY A 226 -7.86 -12.29 -14.51
CA GLY A 226 -7.62 -13.09 -13.30
C GLY A 226 -6.81 -12.34 -12.23
N TYR A 227 -7.08 -12.66 -10.96
CA TYR A 227 -6.32 -12.14 -9.81
C TYR A 227 -5.74 -13.24 -8.93
N ASP A 228 -4.55 -13.02 -8.36
CA ASP A 228 -3.93 -13.97 -7.43
C ASP A 228 -4.26 -13.71 -5.97
N SER A 229 -4.74 -12.50 -5.65
CA SER A 229 -5.21 -12.13 -4.32
C SER A 229 -6.38 -11.18 -4.44
N LEU A 230 -7.47 -11.47 -3.74
CA LEU A 230 -8.65 -10.60 -3.67
C LEU A 230 -9.31 -10.64 -2.30
N TRP A 231 -10.06 -9.58 -2.08
CA TRP A 231 -10.93 -9.41 -0.94
C TRP A 231 -12.37 -9.24 -1.42
N LEU A 232 -13.30 -9.91 -0.74
CA LEU A 232 -14.74 -9.81 -0.92
C LEU A 232 -15.36 -9.40 0.43
N GLN A 233 -16.21 -8.37 0.44
CA GLN A 233 -17.05 -8.05 1.58
C GLN A 233 -18.49 -7.87 1.14
N TYR A 234 -19.41 -8.33 1.98
CA TYR A 234 -20.83 -8.04 1.84
C TYR A 234 -21.51 -8.11 3.20
N ARG A 235 -22.59 -7.37 3.35
CA ARG A 235 -23.50 -7.50 4.49
C ARG A 235 -24.54 -8.55 4.19
N PHE A 236 -24.92 -9.34 5.19
CA PHE A 236 -26.03 -10.29 5.08
C PHE A 236 -26.89 -10.32 6.34
N ARG A 237 -28.17 -10.65 6.16
CA ARG A 237 -29.13 -10.83 7.26
C ARG A 237 -30.12 -11.93 6.94
N PHE A 238 -30.32 -12.86 7.86
CA PHE A 238 -31.44 -13.81 7.81
C PHE A 238 -32.73 -13.12 8.27
N GLY A 239 -33.89 -13.45 7.68
CA GLY A 239 -35.17 -12.81 8.02
C GLY A 239 -35.54 -12.82 9.51
N GLU A 240 -36.40 -11.89 9.95
CA GLU A 240 -36.66 -11.57 11.38
C GLU A 240 -37.53 -12.59 12.14
N LYS A 241 -38.23 -13.51 11.45
CA LYS A 241 -39.10 -14.53 12.08
C LYS A 241 -38.64 -15.93 11.70
N GLU A 242 -38.54 -16.81 12.70
CA GLU A 242 -38.41 -18.29 12.59
C GLU A 242 -37.65 -18.77 11.35
N PHE A 243 -36.50 -18.15 11.03
CA PHE A 243 -35.74 -18.53 9.84
C PHE A 243 -35.43 -20.03 9.93
N GLU A 244 -35.96 -20.78 8.97
CA GLU A 244 -35.85 -22.24 9.00
C GLU A 244 -34.45 -22.62 8.56
N TRP A 245 -33.59 -22.96 9.51
CA TRP A 245 -32.21 -23.36 9.18
C TRP A 245 -32.15 -24.65 8.35
N VAL A 246 -33.15 -25.54 8.52
CA VAL A 246 -33.25 -26.89 7.94
C VAL A 246 -31.92 -27.63 8.08
N LYS A 247 -31.29 -28.06 6.97
CA LYS A 247 -29.93 -28.64 6.96
C LYS A 247 -28.87 -27.60 6.58
N GLY A 248 -29.29 -26.46 6.04
CA GLY A 248 -28.41 -25.40 5.60
C GLY A 248 -28.64 -24.95 4.16
N GLY A 249 -27.83 -23.99 3.74
CA GLY A 249 -27.88 -23.43 2.39
C GLY A 249 -26.65 -22.57 2.09
N LYS A 250 -26.61 -21.96 0.91
CA LYS A 250 -25.39 -21.39 0.32
C LYS A 250 -25.36 -19.88 0.46
N LEU A 251 -24.17 -19.33 0.64
CA LEU A 251 -23.89 -17.90 0.65
C LEU A 251 -22.80 -17.59 -0.41
N PRO A 252 -22.77 -16.35 -0.94
CA PRO A 252 -21.80 -15.94 -1.96
C PRO A 252 -20.34 -16.12 -1.53
N GLY A 253 -19.46 -16.32 -2.50
CA GLY A 253 -18.00 -16.35 -2.30
C GLY A 253 -17.21 -16.37 -3.61
N LEU A 254 -15.90 -16.12 -3.51
CA LEU A 254 -15.01 -16.04 -4.68
C LEU A 254 -14.79 -17.42 -5.34
N TYR A 255 -14.56 -17.42 -6.65
CA TYR A 255 -14.22 -18.61 -7.42
C TYR A 255 -13.09 -18.33 -8.41
N GLY A 256 -12.50 -19.40 -8.91
CA GLY A 256 -11.43 -19.33 -9.89
C GLY A 256 -11.39 -20.56 -10.78
N GLY A 257 -10.95 -20.38 -12.01
CA GLY A 257 -10.97 -21.39 -13.04
C GLY A 257 -12.38 -21.88 -13.41
N GLN A 258 -12.44 -22.96 -14.19
CA GLN A 258 -13.68 -23.51 -14.68
C GLN A 258 -13.60 -25.03 -14.85
N ARG A 259 -14.76 -25.69 -14.73
CA ARG A 259 -14.88 -27.10 -15.06
C ARG A 259 -14.74 -27.34 -16.57
N PRO A 260 -14.38 -28.55 -17.02
CA PRO A 260 -14.51 -28.96 -18.41
C PRO A 260 -15.93 -28.70 -18.93
N GLY A 261 -16.06 -28.01 -20.06
CA GLY A 261 -17.36 -27.58 -20.60
C GLY A 261 -17.89 -26.25 -20.04
N GLY A 262 -17.11 -25.54 -19.22
CA GLY A 262 -17.40 -24.20 -18.73
C GLY A 262 -18.25 -24.15 -17.45
N GLY A 263 -18.12 -23.03 -16.72
CA GLY A 263 -18.86 -22.74 -15.49
C GLY A 263 -18.10 -22.99 -14.20
N VAL A 264 -18.65 -22.50 -13.09
CA VAL A 264 -18.02 -22.50 -11.76
C VAL A 264 -17.88 -23.92 -11.19
N VAL A 265 -16.70 -24.25 -10.64
CA VAL A 265 -16.41 -25.51 -9.94
C VAL A 265 -17.34 -25.70 -8.74
N SER A 266 -18.36 -26.54 -8.90
CA SER A 266 -19.42 -26.77 -7.91
C SER A 266 -20.26 -28.00 -8.24
N GLY A 267 -21.32 -28.27 -7.48
CA GLY A 267 -22.35 -29.27 -7.86
C GLY A 267 -21.89 -30.74 -7.79
N GLY A 268 -20.87 -31.04 -6.99
CA GLY A 268 -20.31 -32.39 -6.89
C GLY A 268 -19.24 -32.72 -7.94
N TYR A 269 -18.72 -31.70 -8.63
CA TYR A 269 -17.51 -31.80 -9.45
C TYR A 269 -16.28 -31.67 -8.54
N VAL A 270 -15.37 -32.64 -8.57
CA VAL A 270 -14.14 -32.63 -7.77
C VAL A 270 -13.01 -32.02 -8.61
N PRO A 271 -12.47 -30.86 -8.25
CA PRO A 271 -11.41 -30.23 -9.01
C PRO A 271 -10.10 -30.99 -8.90
N ASN A 272 -9.35 -31.02 -10.00
CA ASN A 272 -8.04 -31.68 -10.08
C ASN A 272 -6.85 -30.69 -9.92
N GLY A 273 -7.17 -29.40 -9.70
CA GLY A 273 -6.21 -28.32 -9.52
C GLY A 273 -5.67 -27.74 -10.83
N ARG A 274 -6.09 -28.24 -11.99
CA ARG A 274 -5.84 -27.65 -13.33
C ARG A 274 -7.10 -27.09 -13.98
N ASP A 275 -8.22 -27.18 -13.28
CA ASP A 275 -9.55 -26.71 -13.68
C ASP A 275 -9.96 -25.46 -12.91
N GLY A 276 -10.14 -25.55 -11.59
CA GLY A 276 -10.52 -24.41 -10.75
C GLY A 276 -10.85 -24.75 -9.30
N PHE A 277 -11.42 -23.79 -8.58
CA PHE A 277 -11.86 -23.89 -7.19
C PHE A 277 -13.10 -23.01 -6.96
N SER A 278 -13.83 -23.24 -5.87
CA SER A 278 -14.78 -22.25 -5.36
C SER A 278 -14.79 -22.21 -3.84
N ALA A 279 -14.70 -21.01 -3.28
CA ALA A 279 -14.63 -20.75 -1.85
C ALA A 279 -15.89 -20.03 -1.38
N ARG A 280 -17.02 -20.75 -1.41
CA ARG A 280 -18.32 -20.21 -0.99
C ARG A 280 -18.55 -20.39 0.48
N LEU A 281 -19.56 -19.70 1.01
CA LEU A 281 -19.98 -19.87 2.38
C LEU A 281 -21.25 -20.73 2.44
N MET A 282 -21.52 -21.32 3.59
CA MET A 282 -22.78 -22.02 3.86
C MET A 282 -23.26 -21.73 5.28
N TRP A 283 -24.59 -21.65 5.44
CA TRP A 283 -25.22 -21.79 6.75
C TRP A 283 -25.64 -23.24 6.98
N GLN A 284 -25.79 -23.60 8.25
CA GLN A 284 -26.27 -24.89 8.73
C GLN A 284 -27.36 -24.70 9.79
N GLN A 285 -27.81 -25.82 10.37
CA GLN A 285 -28.65 -25.88 11.55
C GLN A 285 -28.19 -24.91 12.65
N ALA A 286 -29.16 -24.21 13.23
CA ALA A 286 -28.96 -23.22 14.29
C ALA A 286 -28.05 -22.05 13.90
N GLY A 287 -28.05 -21.67 12.61
CA GLY A 287 -27.33 -20.48 12.12
C GLY A 287 -25.82 -20.65 12.01
N ARG A 288 -25.31 -21.86 12.23
CA ARG A 288 -23.88 -22.13 12.16
C ARG A 288 -23.32 -21.86 10.77
N LEU A 289 -22.20 -21.15 10.69
CA LEU A 289 -21.57 -20.81 9.41
C LEU A 289 -20.32 -21.67 9.14
N MET A 290 -20.02 -21.85 7.86
CA MET A 290 -18.83 -22.57 7.39
C MET A 290 -18.38 -22.08 6.02
N LEU A 291 -17.08 -22.15 5.79
CA LEU A 291 -16.51 -22.16 4.45
C LEU A 291 -16.82 -23.52 3.80
N TYR A 292 -17.35 -23.46 2.58
CA TYR A 292 -17.68 -24.60 1.75
C TYR A 292 -16.80 -24.57 0.50
N LEU A 293 -15.67 -25.27 0.58
CA LEU A 293 -14.55 -25.11 -0.33
C LEU A 293 -14.46 -26.30 -1.30
N TYR A 294 -14.56 -26.03 -2.59
CA TYR A 294 -14.09 -26.96 -3.63
C TYR A 294 -12.64 -26.65 -3.92
N HIS A 295 -11.76 -27.60 -3.66
CA HIS A 295 -10.32 -27.47 -3.89
C HIS A 295 -9.71 -28.82 -4.20
N LEU A 296 -8.50 -28.82 -4.77
CA LEU A 296 -7.76 -30.04 -4.96
C LEU A 296 -7.44 -30.68 -3.60
N GLY A 297 -7.73 -31.97 -3.48
CA GLY A 297 -7.51 -32.73 -2.24
C GLY A 297 -8.69 -32.68 -1.26
N GLN A 298 -9.84 -32.13 -1.66
CA GLN A 298 -11.07 -32.24 -0.87
C GLN A 298 -11.42 -33.70 -0.57
N LYS A 299 -12.03 -33.97 0.59
CA LYS A 299 -12.21 -35.33 1.13
C LYS A 299 -13.27 -36.14 0.40
N GLY A 300 -14.26 -35.46 -0.17
CA GLY A 300 -15.42 -36.08 -0.78
C GLY A 300 -15.79 -35.50 -2.14
N ARG A 301 -16.89 -36.01 -2.69
CA ARG A 301 -17.44 -35.52 -3.97
C ARG A 301 -17.88 -34.05 -3.92
N TYR A 302 -18.28 -33.59 -2.74
CA TYR A 302 -18.77 -32.24 -2.49
C TYR A 302 -17.70 -31.44 -1.73
N GLY A 303 -17.85 -30.11 -1.73
CA GLY A 303 -16.89 -29.21 -1.10
C GLY A 303 -16.66 -29.54 0.38
N ASP A 304 -15.43 -29.30 0.84
CA ASP A 304 -15.05 -29.50 2.24
C ASP A 304 -15.75 -28.45 3.11
N ASN A 305 -16.32 -28.92 4.22
CA ASN A 305 -16.99 -28.08 5.22
C ASN A 305 -15.98 -27.67 6.29
N MET A 306 -15.67 -26.38 6.37
CA MET A 306 -14.73 -25.80 7.32
C MET A 306 -15.47 -24.84 8.26
N PRO A 307 -15.77 -25.24 9.52
CA PRO A 307 -16.53 -24.41 10.46
C PRO A 307 -15.85 -23.07 10.75
N LEU A 308 -16.62 -21.98 10.69
CA LEU A 308 -16.18 -20.67 11.20
C LEU A 308 -16.24 -20.71 12.74
N ARG A 309 -15.18 -20.33 13.42
CA ARG A 309 -15.05 -20.38 14.88
C ARG A 309 -14.53 -19.05 15.42
N HIS A 310 -15.13 -18.60 16.52
CA HIS A 310 -14.55 -17.52 17.32
C HIS A 310 -13.16 -17.91 17.82
N ALA A 311 -12.40 -16.93 18.33
CA ALA A 311 -11.10 -17.17 18.94
C ALA A 311 -11.15 -18.17 20.13
N ASP A 312 -12.31 -18.28 20.80
CA ASP A 312 -12.57 -19.24 21.88
C ASP A 312 -12.83 -20.69 21.40
N GLY A 313 -12.85 -20.94 20.08
CA GLY A 313 -13.08 -22.24 19.46
C GLY A 313 -14.56 -22.60 19.25
N ARG A 314 -15.51 -21.82 19.78
CA ARG A 314 -16.95 -22.02 19.55
C ARG A 314 -17.30 -21.72 18.11
N GLN A 315 -18.11 -22.59 17.48
CA GLN A 315 -18.56 -22.35 16.12
C GLN A 315 -19.45 -21.10 16.08
N PHE A 316 -19.17 -20.21 15.14
CA PHE A 316 -19.95 -19.01 14.88
C PHE A 316 -21.37 -19.39 14.46
N ALA A 317 -22.36 -18.72 15.04
CA ALA A 317 -23.78 -18.92 14.74
C ALA A 317 -24.48 -17.57 14.52
N ALA A 318 -25.02 -17.39 13.32
CA ALA A 318 -25.83 -16.23 12.97
C ALA A 318 -27.21 -16.30 13.63
N ARG A 319 -27.76 -15.12 13.95
CA ARG A 319 -29.08 -14.93 14.53
C ARG A 319 -30.02 -14.35 13.48
N PRO A 320 -31.28 -14.82 13.40
CA PRO A 320 -32.28 -14.20 12.55
C PRO A 320 -32.47 -12.72 12.91
N GLY A 321 -32.74 -11.88 11.92
CA GLY A 321 -32.96 -10.44 12.06
C GLY A 321 -31.70 -9.58 12.29
N ARG A 322 -30.51 -10.16 12.52
CA ARG A 322 -29.26 -9.40 12.68
C ARG A 322 -28.50 -9.29 11.36
N TRP A 323 -28.06 -8.07 11.03
CA TRP A 323 -27.07 -7.84 9.98
C TRP A 323 -25.68 -8.25 10.45
N TYR A 324 -24.93 -8.85 9.54
CA TYR A 324 -23.54 -9.26 9.72
C TYR A 324 -22.73 -8.76 8.54
N THR A 325 -21.50 -8.29 8.78
CA THR A 325 -20.53 -7.99 7.73
C THR A 325 -19.59 -9.16 7.55
N LEU A 326 -19.59 -9.78 6.37
CA LEU A 326 -18.65 -10.86 6.03
C LEU A 326 -17.52 -10.30 5.19
N THR A 327 -16.27 -10.56 5.59
CA THR A 327 -15.08 -10.29 4.80
C THR A 327 -14.38 -11.61 4.48
N GLN A 328 -14.03 -11.85 3.22
CA GLN A 328 -13.26 -13.00 2.75
C GLN A 328 -12.00 -12.51 2.02
N GLN A 329 -10.83 -12.99 2.44
CA GLN A 329 -9.58 -12.85 1.71
C GLN A 329 -9.20 -14.20 1.10
N ILE A 330 -8.81 -14.20 -0.17
CA ILE A 330 -8.17 -15.36 -0.81
C ILE A 330 -6.85 -14.91 -1.42
N VAL A 331 -5.78 -15.60 -1.08
CA VAL A 331 -4.47 -15.52 -1.74
C VAL A 331 -4.19 -16.90 -2.32
N LEU A 332 -4.00 -16.97 -3.64
CA LEU A 332 -3.73 -18.23 -4.33
C LEU A 332 -2.32 -18.73 -4.04
N ASN A 333 -2.20 -20.05 -3.95
CA ASN A 333 -0.89 -20.67 -3.85
C ASN A 333 -0.12 -20.56 -5.17
N ARG A 334 1.22 -20.63 -5.12
CA ARG A 334 2.04 -20.83 -6.33
C ARG A 334 1.95 -22.29 -6.80
N ALA A 335 2.01 -22.55 -8.10
CA ALA A 335 1.89 -23.89 -8.68
C ALA A 335 2.62 -24.98 -7.86
N ASP A 336 1.89 -26.04 -7.50
CA ASP A 336 2.35 -27.22 -6.76
C ASP A 336 3.02 -26.96 -5.38
N ARG A 337 2.87 -25.76 -4.81
CA ARG A 337 3.26 -25.43 -3.44
C ARG A 337 2.02 -25.03 -2.64
N SER A 338 1.86 -25.55 -1.43
CA SER A 338 0.72 -25.23 -0.56
C SER A 338 0.98 -23.95 0.24
N THR A 339 0.85 -22.78 -0.40
CA THR A 339 1.10 -21.46 0.21
C THR A 339 -0.10 -20.52 0.08
N ASP A 340 -1.30 -21.04 -0.13
CA ASP A 340 -2.53 -20.24 -0.17
C ASP A 340 -2.87 -19.71 1.23
N ILE A 341 -3.73 -18.68 1.22
CA ILE A 341 -4.35 -18.14 2.42
C ILE A 341 -5.84 -17.94 2.11
N ILE A 342 -6.72 -18.52 2.92
CA ILE A 342 -8.13 -18.16 2.97
C ILE A 342 -8.44 -17.66 4.37
N ARG A 343 -8.86 -16.39 4.48
CA ARG A 343 -9.30 -15.81 5.75
C ARG A 343 -10.72 -15.32 5.65
N ILE A 344 -11.48 -15.47 6.73
CA ILE A 344 -12.85 -14.99 6.82
C ILE A 344 -13.05 -14.29 8.15
N TRP A 345 -13.61 -13.09 8.08
CA TRP A 345 -14.05 -12.31 9.23
C TRP A 345 -15.57 -12.16 9.21
N ILE A 346 -16.17 -12.15 10.39
CA ILE A 346 -17.57 -11.74 10.57
C ILE A 346 -17.58 -10.61 11.60
N ASP A 347 -18.14 -9.47 11.24
CA ASP A 347 -18.11 -8.24 12.06
C ASP A 347 -16.69 -7.93 12.56
N GLU A 348 -15.71 -7.99 11.64
CA GLU A 348 -14.28 -7.75 11.89
C GLU A 348 -13.56 -8.76 12.80
N GLU A 349 -14.28 -9.74 13.36
CA GLU A 349 -13.66 -10.86 14.09
C GLU A 349 -13.15 -11.92 13.10
N LEU A 350 -11.85 -12.25 13.15
CA LEU A 350 -11.29 -13.36 12.35
C LEU A 350 -11.88 -14.68 12.86
N VAL A 351 -12.74 -15.30 12.06
CA VAL A 351 -13.44 -16.54 12.41
C VAL A 351 -12.98 -17.75 11.64
N LEU A 352 -12.12 -17.58 10.64
CA LEU A 352 -11.46 -18.68 9.93
C LEU A 352 -10.16 -18.19 9.31
N GLU A 353 -9.09 -18.94 9.51
CA GLU A 353 -7.86 -18.85 8.73
C GLU A 353 -7.49 -20.27 8.31
N HIS A 354 -7.34 -20.47 7.01
CA HIS A 354 -6.76 -21.67 6.43
C HIS A 354 -5.55 -21.29 5.58
N THR A 355 -4.46 -22.01 5.80
CA THR A 355 -3.24 -21.93 4.99
C THR A 355 -2.81 -23.34 4.64
N GLY A 356 -2.06 -23.48 3.55
CA GLY A 356 -1.45 -24.77 3.20
C GLY A 356 -2.39 -25.75 2.51
N LEU A 357 -3.45 -25.27 1.87
CA LEU A 357 -4.20 -26.02 0.86
C LEU A 357 -3.53 -25.87 -0.52
N LEU A 358 -4.07 -26.56 -1.51
CA LEU A 358 -3.64 -26.42 -2.90
C LEU A 358 -4.88 -26.05 -3.73
N LEU A 359 -5.04 -24.76 -4.01
CA LEU A 359 -6.16 -24.24 -4.81
C LEU A 359 -5.89 -24.41 -6.32
N ARG A 360 -4.62 -24.36 -6.74
CA ARG A 360 -4.17 -24.58 -8.12
C ARG A 360 -2.86 -25.36 -8.21
N LYS A 361 -2.69 -26.13 -9.29
CA LYS A 361 -1.43 -26.77 -9.74
C LYS A 361 -0.76 -26.01 -10.87
N THR A 362 -1.46 -25.07 -11.50
CA THR A 362 -0.96 -24.27 -12.61
C THR A 362 -1.23 -22.81 -12.32
N ASP A 363 -0.32 -21.93 -12.73
CA ASP A 363 -0.48 -20.49 -12.56
C ASP A 363 -1.51 -19.88 -13.55
N SER A 364 -2.12 -20.71 -14.40
CA SER A 364 -3.21 -20.32 -15.32
C SER A 364 -4.58 -20.21 -14.65
N ILE A 365 -4.71 -20.65 -13.39
CA ILE A 365 -5.95 -20.53 -12.63
C ILE A 365 -5.81 -19.31 -11.73
N HIS A 366 -6.72 -18.36 -11.88
CA HIS A 366 -6.77 -17.17 -11.04
C HIS A 366 -8.12 -17.09 -10.29
N ILE A 367 -8.28 -16.11 -9.42
CA ILE A 367 -9.59 -15.70 -8.92
C ILE A 367 -10.26 -14.94 -10.06
N ASP A 368 -11.28 -15.55 -10.65
CA ASP A 368 -11.91 -15.10 -11.90
C ASP A 368 -13.26 -14.41 -11.65
N GLY A 369 -13.78 -14.49 -10.43
CA GLY A 369 -15.07 -13.88 -10.14
C GLY A 369 -15.63 -14.11 -8.75
N LEU A 370 -16.82 -13.54 -8.55
CA LEU A 370 -17.71 -13.82 -7.42
C LEU A 370 -18.82 -14.77 -7.88
N TYR A 371 -19.01 -15.88 -7.17
CA TYR A 371 -20.15 -16.75 -7.38
C TYR A 371 -21.24 -16.36 -6.38
N PHE A 372 -22.18 -15.52 -6.83
CA PHE A 372 -23.34 -15.20 -6.03
C PHE A 372 -24.28 -16.40 -6.03
N SER A 373 -24.40 -17.08 -4.88
CA SER A 373 -25.30 -18.22 -4.73
C SER A 373 -26.00 -18.15 -3.38
N ASN A 374 -27.34 -18.16 -3.41
CA ASN A 374 -28.16 -18.22 -2.22
C ASN A 374 -29.36 -19.14 -2.46
N PHE A 375 -29.34 -20.33 -1.83
CA PHE A 375 -30.38 -21.35 -1.94
C PHE A 375 -30.24 -22.38 -0.82
N TYR A 376 -31.36 -23.01 -0.43
CA TYR A 376 -31.34 -24.17 0.48
C TYR A 376 -30.62 -25.36 -0.17
N GLY A 377 -29.68 -25.95 0.58
CA GLY A 377 -28.66 -26.84 0.05
C GLY A 377 -29.13 -28.20 -0.44
N GLY A 378 -28.20 -29.06 -0.86
CA GLY A 378 -28.51 -30.46 -1.15
C GLY A 378 -29.20 -30.73 -2.49
N ASN A 379 -29.63 -31.97 -2.68
CA ASN A 379 -30.26 -32.48 -3.89
C ASN A 379 -31.56 -33.25 -3.62
N ASP A 380 -32.11 -33.15 -2.40
CA ASP A 380 -33.35 -33.82 -2.00
C ASP A 380 -34.23 -32.91 -1.13
N SER A 381 -35.50 -33.27 -0.98
CA SER A 381 -36.53 -32.47 -0.30
C SER A 381 -36.28 -32.27 1.20
N SER A 382 -35.40 -33.04 1.84
CA SER A 382 -35.08 -32.86 3.26
C SER A 382 -34.26 -31.61 3.56
N TRP A 383 -33.85 -30.88 2.52
CA TRP A 383 -33.19 -29.59 2.62
C TRP A 383 -34.14 -28.40 2.48
N ALA A 384 -35.37 -28.63 2.03
CA ALA A 384 -36.32 -27.58 1.76
C ALA A 384 -36.94 -27.00 3.05
N PRO A 385 -37.19 -25.69 3.11
CA PRO A 385 -37.99 -25.11 4.18
C PRO A 385 -39.47 -25.46 4.01
N ALA A 386 -40.20 -25.54 5.11
CA ALA A 386 -41.65 -25.73 5.15
C ALA A 386 -42.42 -24.42 4.94
N SER A 387 -41.80 -23.27 5.24
CA SER A 387 -42.35 -21.92 5.06
C SER A 387 -41.48 -21.04 4.15
N GLU A 388 -42.05 -19.92 3.71
CA GLU A 388 -41.28 -18.93 2.94
C GLU A 388 -40.22 -18.27 3.84
N ASN A 389 -38.97 -18.26 3.38
CA ASN A 389 -37.82 -17.72 4.09
C ASN A 389 -37.09 -16.68 3.24
N ALA A 390 -36.34 -15.78 3.88
CA ALA A 390 -35.59 -14.75 3.17
C ALA A 390 -34.17 -14.55 3.73
N VAL A 391 -33.25 -14.25 2.83
CA VAL A 391 -31.89 -13.78 3.15
C VAL A 391 -31.67 -12.45 2.43
N TYR A 392 -31.19 -11.46 3.16
CA TYR A 392 -30.90 -10.12 2.68
C TYR A 392 -29.41 -9.96 2.46
N PHE A 393 -29.02 -9.22 1.44
CA PHE A 393 -27.65 -8.86 1.09
C PHE A 393 -27.55 -7.37 0.81
N ASP A 394 -26.41 -6.79 1.18
CA ASP A 394 -26.12 -5.38 0.94
C ASP A 394 -24.60 -5.15 0.82
N GLU A 395 -24.20 -4.00 0.30
CA GLU A 395 -22.81 -3.53 0.21
C GLU A 395 -21.84 -4.60 -0.34
N VAL A 396 -22.16 -5.21 -1.48
CA VAL A 396 -21.29 -6.21 -2.12
C VAL A 396 -20.12 -5.49 -2.76
N LYS A 397 -18.91 -5.71 -2.26
CA LYS A 397 -17.68 -5.06 -2.73
C LYS A 397 -16.51 -6.03 -2.90
N ILE A 398 -15.71 -5.77 -3.93
CA ILE A 398 -14.52 -6.55 -4.29
C ILE A 398 -13.39 -5.58 -4.59
N HIS A 399 -12.20 -5.84 -4.06
CA HIS A 399 -11.04 -4.96 -4.26
C HIS A 399 -9.72 -5.73 -4.09
N ARG A 400 -8.62 -5.02 -4.40
CA ARG A 400 -7.26 -5.57 -4.41
C ARG A 400 -6.52 -5.42 -3.06
N GLN A 401 -6.89 -4.42 -2.24
CA GLN A 401 -6.17 -3.98 -1.02
C GLN A 401 -7.01 -4.12 0.26
N ALA A 402 -6.57 -4.74 1.36
CA ALA A 402 -7.40 -5.04 2.54
C ALA A 402 -8.57 -4.06 2.86
N PHE A 403 -9.75 -4.60 3.22
CA PHE A 403 -10.78 -3.76 3.83
C PHE A 403 -10.20 -3.25 5.15
N SER A 404 -9.79 -2.00 5.20
CA SER A 404 -9.32 -1.41 6.44
C SER A 404 -10.47 -1.49 7.45
N ALA A 405 -10.19 -2.10 8.61
CA ALA A 405 -11.12 -2.17 9.73
C ALA A 405 -11.48 -0.77 10.29
N ARG A 406 -10.90 0.30 9.75
CA ARG A 406 -11.15 1.68 10.19
C ARG A 406 -12.47 2.27 9.70
N TYR A 407 -13.10 1.74 8.66
CA TYR A 407 -14.35 2.32 8.13
C TYR A 407 -15.62 1.65 8.64
N GLY A 408 -15.52 0.69 9.57
CA GLY A 408 -16.65 -0.10 10.10
C GLY A 408 -16.77 -0.17 11.62
N SER A 409 -15.66 -0.11 12.35
CA SER A 409 -15.64 -0.01 13.82
C SER A 409 -15.11 1.34 14.27
N GLY A 410 -15.79 1.97 15.22
CA GLY A 410 -15.54 3.34 15.70
C GLY A 410 -14.19 3.60 16.38
N SER A 411 -13.07 3.34 15.71
CA SER A 411 -11.70 3.66 16.11
C SER A 411 -10.93 4.25 14.93
N CYS A 412 -11.45 5.35 14.40
CA CYS A 412 -10.70 6.27 13.56
C CYS A 412 -9.98 7.28 14.46
N THR A 413 -8.72 7.61 14.16
CA THR A 413 -8.05 8.75 14.82
C THR A 413 -8.72 10.03 14.31
N PRO A 414 -9.33 10.85 15.17
CA PRO A 414 -9.92 12.11 14.73
C PRO A 414 -8.88 13.01 14.05
N PHE A 415 -9.29 13.80 13.06
CA PHE A 415 -8.37 14.60 12.24
C PHE A 415 -7.48 15.54 13.08
N ASP A 416 -8.02 16.16 14.13
CA ASP A 416 -7.30 17.02 15.08
C ASP A 416 -6.30 16.27 15.99
N GLN A 417 -6.37 14.93 16.02
CA GLN A 417 -5.43 14.05 16.69
C GLN A 417 -4.54 13.28 15.71
N PHE A 418 -4.74 13.45 14.41
CA PHE A 418 -4.00 12.76 13.34
C PHE A 418 -2.82 13.60 12.85
N ILE A 419 -2.96 14.93 12.84
CA ILE A 419 -1.91 15.86 12.41
C ILE A 419 -1.03 16.25 13.61
N GLY A 420 0.28 16.17 13.42
CA GLY A 420 1.30 16.68 14.30
C GLY A 420 2.28 17.60 13.57
N THR A 421 3.25 18.13 14.30
CA THR A 421 4.33 18.94 13.72
C THR A 421 5.67 18.63 14.38
N ASN A 422 6.75 18.82 13.62
CA ASN A 422 8.12 18.79 14.11
C ASN A 422 8.43 20.10 14.86
N VAL A 423 9.04 19.98 16.03
CA VAL A 423 9.36 21.10 16.93
C VAL A 423 10.79 20.99 17.47
N VAL A 424 11.32 22.12 17.91
CA VAL A 424 12.54 22.27 18.70
C VAL A 424 12.20 22.68 20.14
N LEU A 425 13.12 22.46 21.08
CA LEU A 425 12.89 22.70 22.52
C LEU A 425 12.51 24.15 22.86
N ASP A 426 13.02 25.13 22.08
CA ASP A 426 12.79 26.56 22.30
C ASP A 426 11.44 27.07 21.75
N ASN A 427 10.67 26.24 21.04
CA ASN A 427 9.39 26.68 20.50
C ASN A 427 8.41 27.06 21.62
N ASP A 428 7.62 28.11 21.37
CA ASP A 428 6.63 28.61 22.32
C ASP A 428 5.52 27.58 22.58
N LEU A 429 5.48 27.08 23.82
CA LEU A 429 4.49 26.12 24.32
C LEU A 429 3.03 26.54 24.06
N GLN A 430 2.72 27.84 24.16
CA GLN A 430 1.35 28.34 23.95
C GLN A 430 0.91 28.22 22.50
N LYS A 431 1.85 28.21 21.56
CA LYS A 431 1.60 28.08 20.12
C LYS A 431 1.55 26.62 19.69
N ILE A 432 2.54 25.81 20.08
CA ILE A 432 2.64 24.41 19.65
C ILE A 432 1.54 23.51 20.24
N ARG A 433 0.94 23.88 21.38
CA ARG A 433 -0.18 23.12 22.00
C ARG A 433 -1.44 22.99 21.14
N ARG A 434 -1.52 23.69 20.01
CA ARG A 434 -2.57 23.50 18.99
C ARG A 434 -2.50 22.11 18.36
N PHE A 435 -1.31 21.50 18.33
CA PHE A 435 -1.11 20.12 17.87
C PHE A 435 -1.21 19.14 19.05
N LYS A 436 -1.88 18.01 18.83
CA LYS A 436 -1.95 16.91 19.80
C LYS A 436 -0.83 15.89 19.67
N ASN A 437 -0.05 15.99 18.58
CA ASN A 437 1.16 15.21 18.39
C ASN A 437 2.32 16.15 18.07
N LEU A 438 3.42 16.01 18.79
CA LEU A 438 4.66 16.75 18.54
C LEU A 438 5.77 15.74 18.28
N ARG A 439 6.63 16.03 17.29
CA ARG A 439 7.87 15.28 17.08
C ARG A 439 9.05 16.19 17.42
N LEU A 440 9.84 15.78 18.39
CA LEU A 440 10.95 16.56 18.95
C LEU A 440 12.27 15.87 18.62
N TYR A 441 13.20 16.61 18.03
CA TYR A 441 14.58 16.14 17.87
C TYR A 441 15.35 16.29 19.17
N LEU A 442 16.12 15.26 19.47
CA LEU A 442 17.04 15.25 20.57
C LEU A 442 18.40 14.75 20.08
N HIS A 443 19.31 15.70 19.87
CA HIS A 443 20.71 15.45 19.52
C HIS A 443 21.44 14.82 20.69
N THR A 444 21.77 13.54 20.58
CA THR A 444 22.27 12.73 21.70
C THR A 444 23.70 13.08 22.12
N GLU A 445 24.46 13.71 21.22
CA GLU A 445 25.78 14.29 21.47
C GLU A 445 25.76 15.43 22.49
N ASP A 446 24.63 16.15 22.60
CA ASP A 446 24.48 17.32 23.45
C ASP A 446 24.02 17.00 24.89
N ILE A 447 23.72 15.71 25.16
CA ILE A 447 23.05 15.27 26.39
C ILE A 447 23.99 14.56 27.35
N SER A 448 24.91 13.74 26.85
CA SER A 448 25.76 12.93 27.71
C SER A 448 27.10 12.60 27.06
N THR A 449 28.18 12.94 27.75
CA THR A 449 29.56 12.71 27.31
C THR A 449 30.19 11.45 27.92
N ALA A 450 29.49 10.76 28.83
CA ALA A 450 30.01 9.61 29.56
C ALA A 450 29.01 8.44 29.63
N GLU A 451 29.50 7.21 29.42
CA GLU A 451 28.66 6.01 29.40
C GLU A 451 27.92 5.76 30.72
N ASN A 452 28.43 6.22 31.87
CA ASN A 452 27.85 5.99 33.20
C ASN A 452 27.10 7.21 33.76
N ASP A 453 26.74 8.18 32.94
CA ASP A 453 26.05 9.38 33.39
C ASP A 453 24.64 9.05 33.94
N THR A 454 24.47 9.25 35.25
CA THR A 454 23.21 9.00 35.97
C THR A 454 22.30 10.24 36.01
N GLN A 455 22.76 11.39 35.52
CA GLN A 455 21.99 12.63 35.40
C GLN A 455 21.70 12.98 33.93
N LEU A 456 21.53 11.94 33.11
CA LEU A 456 20.95 12.05 31.77
C LEU A 456 19.78 13.05 31.79
N PHE A 457 19.86 14.07 30.94
CA PHE A 457 18.79 15.07 30.73
C PHE A 457 18.57 16.13 31.83
N LEU A 458 19.49 16.27 32.79
CA LEU A 458 19.43 17.29 33.88
C LEU A 458 20.56 18.34 33.87
N SER A 459 21.51 18.24 32.93
CA SER A 459 22.56 19.24 32.67
C SER A 459 22.10 20.21 31.57
N PRO A 460 22.60 21.46 31.47
CA PRO A 460 22.37 22.29 30.30
C PRO A 460 22.67 21.49 29.04
N ILE A 461 21.64 21.24 28.23
CA ILE A 461 21.79 20.65 26.90
C ILE A 461 22.73 21.60 26.15
N LEU A 462 23.90 21.11 25.78
CA LEU A 462 24.94 21.94 25.16
C LEU A 462 24.35 22.59 23.89
N GLY A 463 24.55 23.90 23.73
CA GLY A 463 24.06 24.65 22.55
C GLY A 463 22.75 25.42 22.75
N PHE A 464 22.02 25.22 23.87
CA PHE A 464 20.85 26.03 24.20
C PHE A 464 21.20 27.17 25.17
N GLU A 465 20.56 28.34 25.00
CA GLU A 465 20.81 29.51 25.86
C GLU A 465 20.41 29.29 27.34
N ARG A 466 19.64 28.24 27.64
CA ARG A 466 19.16 27.92 28.99
C ARG A 466 19.27 26.43 29.32
N ALA A 467 19.48 26.14 30.59
CA ALA A 467 19.41 24.76 31.08
C ALA A 467 17.96 24.24 31.03
N TYR A 468 17.77 23.07 30.43
CA TYR A 468 16.46 22.42 30.30
C TYR A 468 16.33 21.23 31.24
N ASP A 469 15.29 21.23 32.05
CA ASP A 469 14.77 20.01 32.71
C ASP A 469 13.82 19.32 31.71
N LEU A 470 14.40 18.49 30.84
CA LEU A 470 13.66 17.80 29.79
C LEU A 470 12.54 16.91 30.34
N PRO A 471 12.73 16.12 31.43
CA PRO A 471 11.63 15.41 32.08
C PRO A 471 10.47 16.34 32.49
N ALA A 472 10.74 17.48 33.12
CA ALA A 472 9.70 18.42 33.52
C ALA A 472 8.97 19.02 32.31
N TYR A 473 9.69 19.36 31.25
CA TYR A 473 9.11 19.86 30.00
C TYR A 473 8.18 18.83 29.33
N LEU A 474 8.66 17.59 29.16
CA LEU A 474 7.87 16.51 28.55
C LEU A 474 6.64 16.17 29.39
N LYS A 475 6.77 16.17 30.72
CA LYS A 475 5.65 15.99 31.64
C LYS A 475 4.60 17.10 31.46
N ALA A 476 5.02 18.37 31.35
CA ALA A 476 4.10 19.49 31.15
C ALA A 476 3.34 19.42 29.81
N LEU A 477 3.95 18.86 28.75
CA LEU A 477 3.27 18.56 27.50
C LEU A 477 2.27 17.41 27.65
N GLN A 478 2.68 16.32 28.30
CA GLN A 478 1.83 15.16 28.56
C GLN A 478 0.59 15.53 29.39
N GLU A 479 0.73 16.35 30.44
CA GLU A 479 -0.37 16.83 31.28
C GLU A 479 -1.40 17.68 30.50
N GLN A 480 -1.01 18.24 29.35
CA GLN A 480 -1.90 18.93 28.41
C GLN A 480 -2.54 18.00 27.35
N GLY A 481 -2.32 16.69 27.48
CA GLY A 481 -2.79 15.67 26.54
C GLY A 481 -2.06 15.70 25.21
N ILE A 482 -0.82 16.20 25.17
CA ILE A 482 0.02 16.22 23.96
C ILE A 482 0.87 14.95 23.95
N ARG A 483 0.83 14.22 22.83
CA ARG A 483 1.65 13.03 22.59
C ARG A 483 2.96 13.46 21.97
N VAL A 484 4.07 13.11 22.59
CA VAL A 484 5.41 13.43 22.07
C VAL A 484 6.06 12.20 21.45
N MET A 485 6.57 12.35 20.23
CA MET A 485 7.58 11.47 19.64
C MET A 485 8.95 12.10 19.85
N LEU A 486 9.76 11.50 20.70
CA LEU A 486 11.14 11.93 20.92
C LEU A 486 12.05 11.17 19.96
N THR A 487 12.69 11.87 19.03
CA THR A 487 13.60 11.25 18.05
C THR A 487 15.03 11.44 18.52
N LEU A 488 15.72 10.34 18.81
CA LEU A 488 17.14 10.32 19.18
C LEU A 488 17.97 10.46 17.90
N LYS A 489 18.55 11.64 17.69
CA LYS A 489 19.39 11.94 16.54
C LYS A 489 20.87 11.83 16.92
N ASN A 490 21.67 11.33 15.98
CA ASN A 490 23.12 11.11 16.12
C ASN A 490 23.48 10.18 17.30
N ASN A 491 24.76 10.10 17.64
CA ASN A 491 25.29 9.31 18.75
C ASN A 491 25.98 10.16 19.82
N PRO A 492 25.88 9.78 21.10
CA PRO A 492 26.67 10.39 22.15
C PRO A 492 28.18 10.04 21.98
N PRO A 493 29.11 10.89 22.44
CA PRO A 493 30.55 10.75 22.18
C PRO A 493 31.19 9.44 22.67
N PHE A 494 30.55 8.73 23.60
CA PHE A 494 31.04 7.45 24.14
C PHE A 494 30.58 6.22 23.34
N LEU A 495 29.67 6.39 22.37
CA LEU A 495 29.24 5.35 21.44
C LEU A 495 29.99 5.48 20.10
N PRO A 496 30.36 4.35 19.48
CA PRO A 496 31.07 4.37 18.20
C PRO A 496 30.15 4.70 17.01
N GLY A 497 30.66 5.50 16.08
CA GLY A 497 29.96 5.95 14.87
C GLY A 497 29.27 7.31 15.08
N PRO A 498 29.33 8.25 14.12
CA PRO A 498 28.79 9.61 14.31
C PRO A 498 27.26 9.67 14.31
N ASP A 499 26.59 8.85 13.48
CA ASP A 499 25.13 8.94 13.21
C ASP A 499 24.36 7.66 13.58
N GLY A 500 25.03 6.72 14.25
CA GLY A 500 24.51 5.39 14.61
C GLY A 500 25.64 4.35 14.74
N PRO A 501 25.34 3.11 15.16
CA PRO A 501 26.36 2.07 15.32
C PRO A 501 27.23 1.87 14.06
N SER A 502 28.55 2.05 14.15
CA SER A 502 29.40 2.07 12.94
C SER A 502 29.28 0.82 12.04
N ALA A 503 29.23 1.07 10.72
CA ALA A 503 29.18 0.04 9.68
C ALA A 503 30.53 -0.68 9.42
N GLU A 504 31.61 -0.29 10.11
CA GLU A 504 32.91 -0.96 9.99
C GLU A 504 33.00 -2.27 10.80
N GLY A 505 31.93 -2.62 11.53
CA GLY A 505 31.72 -3.97 12.05
C GLY A 505 30.66 -4.65 11.21
N ASP A 506 30.97 -5.83 10.66
CA ASP A 506 30.01 -6.80 10.17
C ASP A 506 28.70 -6.74 11.00
N PRO A 507 27.49 -6.66 10.40
CA PRO A 507 26.22 -6.67 11.14
C PRO A 507 26.02 -7.94 12.00
N LEU A 508 26.93 -8.92 11.89
CA LEU A 508 27.10 -10.08 12.79
C LEU A 508 28.14 -9.85 13.92
N GLN A 509 28.64 -8.63 14.15
CA GLN A 509 29.48 -8.20 15.28
C GLN A 509 28.62 -7.47 16.35
N PRO A 510 27.98 -8.21 17.28
CA PRO A 510 26.87 -7.71 18.12
C PRO A 510 27.21 -6.64 19.17
N GLN A 511 28.49 -6.30 19.39
CA GLN A 511 28.88 -5.45 20.53
C GLN A 511 28.47 -3.98 20.36
N SER A 512 28.49 -3.42 19.15
CA SER A 512 28.08 -2.03 18.89
C SER A 512 26.56 -1.85 19.08
N TYR A 513 25.75 -2.75 18.51
CA TYR A 513 24.28 -2.71 18.66
C TYR A 513 23.83 -2.90 20.11
N ALA A 514 24.50 -3.75 20.88
CA ALA A 514 24.17 -3.95 22.29
C ALA A 514 24.39 -2.68 23.13
N ARG A 515 25.47 -1.93 22.90
CA ARG A 515 25.74 -0.66 23.62
C ARG A 515 24.74 0.43 23.24
N HIS A 516 24.38 0.56 21.96
CA HIS A 516 23.33 1.50 21.53
C HIS A 516 21.95 1.10 22.06
N ALA A 517 21.60 -0.19 22.04
CA ALA A 517 20.35 -0.68 22.60
C ALA A 517 20.26 -0.46 24.12
N ALA A 518 21.38 -0.59 24.85
CA ALA A 518 21.46 -0.25 26.26
C ALA A 518 21.23 1.26 26.49
N PHE A 519 21.77 2.13 25.63
CA PHE A 519 21.49 3.56 25.68
C PHE A 519 19.99 3.84 25.45
N VAL A 520 19.39 3.28 24.41
CA VAL A 520 17.94 3.39 24.15
C VAL A 520 17.12 2.90 25.35
N GLN A 521 17.51 1.79 25.98
CA GLN A 521 16.87 1.28 27.19
C GLN A 521 16.92 2.29 28.34
N ARG A 522 18.06 2.95 28.56
CA ARG A 522 18.16 4.00 29.60
C ARG A 522 17.27 5.20 29.30
N VAL A 523 17.22 5.65 28.05
CA VAL A 523 16.32 6.75 27.65
C VAL A 523 14.86 6.35 27.85
N ALA A 524 14.47 5.16 27.41
CA ALA A 524 13.12 4.63 27.59
C ALA A 524 12.75 4.50 29.08
N ALA A 525 13.69 4.09 29.93
CA ALA A 525 13.47 4.01 31.38
C ALA A 525 13.36 5.40 32.04
N ALA A 526 14.10 6.39 31.57
CA ALA A 526 14.10 7.75 32.15
C ALA A 526 12.91 8.60 31.69
N LEU A 527 12.55 8.52 30.40
CA LEU A 527 11.59 9.43 29.76
C LEU A 527 10.31 8.74 29.27
N GLY A 528 10.27 7.41 29.24
CA GLY A 528 9.16 6.65 28.64
C GLY A 528 7.80 6.82 29.32
N ASP A 529 7.77 7.37 30.54
CA ASP A 529 6.52 7.75 31.21
C ASP A 529 5.93 9.06 30.66
N TYR A 530 6.72 9.89 29.95
CA TYR A 530 6.30 11.21 29.46
C TYR A 530 6.13 11.30 27.94
N VAL A 531 6.65 10.34 27.18
CA VAL A 531 6.59 10.32 25.72
C VAL A 531 5.74 9.17 25.20
N ALA A 532 5.06 9.39 24.08
CA ALA A 532 4.26 8.35 23.43
C ALA A 532 5.13 7.47 22.51
N TYR A 533 6.14 8.07 21.88
CA TYR A 533 7.06 7.38 20.97
C TYR A 533 8.52 7.76 21.24
N LEU A 534 9.40 6.81 21.00
CA LEU A 534 10.85 7.00 20.96
C LEU A 534 11.38 6.51 19.60
N GLY A 535 11.78 7.45 18.75
CA GLY A 535 12.42 7.15 17.47
C GLY A 535 13.91 6.93 17.68
N CYS A 536 14.45 5.81 17.21
CA CYS A 536 15.87 5.52 17.28
C CYS A 536 16.52 5.97 15.98
N GLY A 537 17.24 7.09 15.97
CA GLY A 537 17.87 7.63 14.77
C GLY A 537 16.94 8.51 13.93
N ASN A 538 17.50 9.06 12.86
CA ASN A 538 16.80 9.85 11.86
C ASN A 538 17.45 9.60 10.50
N GLU A 539 16.68 9.14 9.52
CA GLU A 539 17.10 9.01 8.12
C GLU A 539 18.43 8.27 7.95
N TRP A 540 18.48 7.01 8.40
CA TRP A 540 19.69 6.18 8.29
C TRP A 540 20.06 5.85 6.84
N TYR A 541 19.12 6.05 5.93
CA TYR A 541 19.24 5.82 4.51
C TYR A 541 19.23 7.14 3.71
N GLU A 542 20.34 7.86 3.75
CA GLU A 542 20.63 9.07 2.97
C GLU A 542 21.95 8.93 2.20
N HIS A 543 21.85 8.62 0.91
CA HIS A 543 23.04 8.43 0.05
C HIS A 543 23.93 9.66 -0.08
N TRP A 544 23.41 10.85 0.21
CA TRP A 544 24.14 12.11 0.13
C TRP A 544 24.80 12.51 1.47
N LYS A 545 24.49 11.84 2.59
CA LYS A 545 25.17 12.07 3.88
C LYS A 545 26.36 11.10 4.06
N PRO A 546 27.56 11.59 4.45
CA PRO A 546 28.66 10.71 4.85
C PRO A 546 28.22 9.81 6.01
N GLY A 547 28.21 8.48 5.81
CA GLY A 547 27.77 7.50 6.83
C GLY A 547 26.30 7.06 6.77
N GLY A 548 25.47 7.71 5.93
CA GLY A 548 24.02 7.47 5.80
C GLY A 548 23.61 6.32 4.89
N ASN A 549 24.34 5.20 4.84
CA ASN A 549 23.98 4.09 3.93
C ASN A 549 23.78 2.79 4.70
N TRP A 550 22.89 2.83 5.69
CA TRP A 550 22.57 1.66 6.49
C TRP A 550 21.79 0.64 5.67
N PRO A 551 22.30 -0.60 5.52
CA PRO A 551 21.54 -1.62 4.84
C PRO A 551 20.34 -2.04 5.73
N PRO A 552 19.19 -2.44 5.13
CA PRO A 552 18.03 -2.92 5.88
C PRO A 552 18.34 -4.03 6.88
N GLU A 553 19.36 -4.85 6.62
CA GLU A 553 19.85 -5.89 7.53
C GLU A 553 20.44 -5.31 8.83
N ALA A 554 21.15 -4.18 8.77
CA ALA A 554 21.69 -3.49 9.94
C ALA A 554 20.57 -2.86 10.79
N VAL A 555 19.54 -2.31 10.13
CA VAL A 555 18.32 -1.82 10.79
C VAL A 555 17.63 -2.98 11.54
N GLY A 556 17.51 -4.14 10.90
CA GLY A 556 16.98 -5.36 11.51
C GLY A 556 17.82 -5.83 12.71
N ALA A 557 19.15 -5.87 12.58
CA ALA A 557 20.06 -6.28 13.65
C ALA A 557 19.97 -5.37 14.87
N PHE A 558 20.01 -4.06 14.64
CA PHE A 558 19.86 -3.05 15.69
C PHE A 558 18.50 -3.14 16.37
N GLY A 559 17.41 -3.23 15.59
CA GLY A 559 16.07 -3.38 16.13
C GLY A 559 15.94 -4.62 17.04
N ILE A 560 16.52 -5.76 16.65
CA ILE A 560 16.51 -6.96 17.50
C ILE A 560 17.23 -6.69 18.83
N ALA A 561 18.34 -5.96 18.82
CA ALA A 561 19.04 -5.59 20.04
C ALA A 561 18.17 -4.67 20.93
N VAL A 562 17.51 -3.68 20.33
CA VAL A 562 16.59 -2.77 21.03
C VAL A 562 15.39 -3.52 21.63
N ASP A 563 14.71 -4.38 20.87
CA ASP A 563 13.55 -5.15 21.38
C ASP A 563 13.95 -6.05 22.56
N ARG A 564 15.16 -6.63 22.52
CA ARG A 564 15.69 -7.45 23.61
C ARG A 564 16.05 -6.62 24.85
N ALA A 565 16.62 -5.44 24.67
CA ALA A 565 16.99 -4.55 25.77
C ALA A 565 15.76 -3.88 26.42
N THR A 566 14.67 -3.68 25.68
CA THR A 566 13.53 -2.85 26.09
C THR A 566 12.22 -3.62 26.26
N ARG A 567 12.27 -4.90 26.67
CA ARG A 567 11.07 -5.75 26.78
C ARG A 567 10.00 -5.22 27.73
N ASP A 568 10.42 -4.62 28.84
CA ASP A 568 9.53 -4.03 29.85
C ASP A 568 9.47 -2.51 29.69
N ARG A 569 8.95 -2.05 28.55
CA ARG A 569 8.83 -0.62 28.20
C ARG A 569 7.39 -0.13 28.25
N ARG A 570 7.21 1.16 28.56
CA ARG A 570 5.91 1.87 28.55
C ARG A 570 5.72 2.80 27.35
N VAL A 571 6.77 2.96 26.53
CA VAL A 571 6.84 3.80 25.33
C VAL A 571 6.89 2.93 24.08
N LYS A 572 6.27 3.38 22.97
CA LYS A 572 6.43 2.75 21.65
C LYS A 572 7.80 3.12 21.08
N ILE A 573 8.60 2.15 20.68
CA ILE A 573 9.94 2.39 20.13
C ILE A 573 9.95 2.05 18.63
N GLY A 574 10.48 2.95 17.82
CA GLY A 574 10.53 2.82 16.36
C GLY A 574 11.94 2.94 15.79
N PRO A 575 12.12 2.55 14.52
CA PRO A 575 13.34 2.82 13.77
C PRO A 575 13.46 4.33 13.47
N ALA A 576 14.53 4.71 12.80
CA ALA A 576 14.61 6.00 12.14
C ALA A 576 13.48 6.11 11.09
N GLY A 577 12.97 7.32 10.87
CA GLY A 577 12.16 7.60 9.70
C GLY A 577 13.08 7.79 8.50
N ASP A 578 12.97 6.91 7.51
CA ASP A 578 13.79 7.00 6.30
C ASP A 578 13.11 7.87 5.24
N VAL A 579 13.91 8.66 4.52
CA VAL A 579 13.47 9.60 3.46
C VAL A 579 12.81 8.93 2.28
N ALA A 580 12.88 7.61 2.14
CA ALA A 580 12.19 6.91 1.08
C ALA A 580 11.73 5.53 1.57
N TRP A 581 10.49 5.19 1.25
CA TRP A 581 10.00 3.82 1.34
C TRP A 581 10.09 3.14 -0.03
N ASP A 582 10.60 1.92 -0.06
CA ASP A 582 10.53 1.06 -1.23
C ASP A 582 10.35 -0.42 -0.86
N ARG A 583 9.87 -1.17 -1.86
CA ARG A 583 9.56 -2.60 -1.73
C ARG A 583 10.81 -3.45 -1.46
N GLN A 584 11.94 -3.11 -2.07
CA GLN A 584 13.17 -3.90 -1.97
C GLN A 584 13.80 -3.80 -0.57
N GLN A 585 13.79 -2.61 0.05
CA GLN A 585 14.21 -2.45 1.44
C GLN A 585 13.34 -3.28 2.39
N THR A 586 12.02 -3.21 2.21
CA THR A 586 11.06 -3.98 3.01
C THR A 586 11.31 -5.49 2.87
N ASP A 587 11.53 -5.98 1.64
CA ASP A 587 11.82 -7.39 1.36
C ASP A 587 13.14 -7.87 1.98
N ARG A 588 14.19 -7.03 1.93
CA ARG A 588 15.50 -7.34 2.52
C ARG A 588 15.41 -7.42 4.03
N LEU A 589 14.77 -6.42 4.64
CA LEU A 589 14.52 -6.40 6.08
C LEU A 589 13.73 -7.63 6.53
N TYR A 590 12.64 -7.96 5.85
CA TYR A 590 11.84 -9.15 6.18
C TYR A 590 12.65 -10.45 6.02
N ARG A 591 13.43 -10.60 4.95
CA ARG A 591 14.29 -11.79 4.75
C ARG A 591 15.30 -11.97 5.88
N TYR A 592 15.94 -10.88 6.31
CA TYR A 592 16.85 -10.90 7.45
C TYR A 592 16.12 -11.28 8.75
N LEU A 593 15.00 -10.62 9.05
CA LEU A 593 14.20 -10.90 10.24
C LEU A 593 13.62 -12.32 10.23
N LYS A 594 13.30 -12.89 9.07
CA LYS A 594 12.87 -14.29 8.94
C LYS A 594 13.96 -15.26 9.39
N GLN A 595 15.23 -14.98 9.04
CA GLN A 595 16.37 -15.81 9.41
C GLN A 595 16.78 -15.63 10.89
N HIS A 596 16.71 -14.41 11.41
CA HIS A 596 17.29 -14.06 12.72
C HIS A 596 16.27 -13.75 13.83
N TYR A 597 15.00 -13.51 13.47
CA TYR A 597 13.95 -13.06 14.40
C TYR A 597 12.54 -13.59 14.08
N LYS A 598 12.44 -14.77 13.46
CA LYS A 598 11.17 -15.45 13.12
C LYS A 598 10.22 -14.60 12.26
N GLY A 599 10.75 -13.63 11.54
CA GLY A 599 9.99 -12.71 10.70
C GLY A 599 9.22 -11.64 11.47
N LYS A 600 9.37 -11.57 12.81
CA LYS A 600 8.76 -10.51 13.63
C LYS A 600 9.45 -9.18 13.34
N PHE A 601 8.66 -8.11 13.16
CA PHE A 601 9.21 -6.76 13.15
C PHE A 601 9.73 -6.39 14.56
N PRO A 602 10.97 -5.88 14.69
CA PRO A 602 11.58 -5.69 16.01
C PRO A 602 11.21 -4.36 16.69
N PHE A 603 10.38 -3.52 16.06
CA PHE A 603 9.91 -2.25 16.59
C PHE A 603 8.37 -2.22 16.74
N ASP A 604 7.85 -1.21 17.43
CA ASP A 604 6.41 -1.04 17.68
C ASP A 604 5.67 -0.35 16.54
N TYR A 605 6.38 0.35 15.65
CA TYR A 605 5.83 1.03 14.48
C TYR A 605 6.88 1.14 13.36
N TYR A 606 6.41 1.29 12.13
CA TYR A 606 7.22 1.61 10.95
C TYR A 606 7.19 3.13 10.73
N GLN A 607 8.32 3.76 10.42
CA GLN A 607 8.39 5.20 10.19
C GLN A 607 8.90 5.51 8.78
N ILE A 608 8.27 6.46 8.11
CA ILE A 608 8.65 6.94 6.77
C ILE A 608 8.66 8.48 6.81
N HIS A 609 9.65 9.11 6.17
CA HIS A 609 9.58 10.52 5.81
C HIS A 609 9.22 10.62 4.33
N LEU A 610 8.18 11.40 4.00
CA LEU A 610 7.63 11.44 2.66
C LEU A 610 7.43 12.89 2.19
N TYR A 611 8.49 13.42 1.59
CA TYR A 611 8.48 14.68 0.85
C TYR A 611 8.05 14.42 -0.60
N TYR A 612 6.74 14.46 -0.87
CA TYR A 612 6.18 14.00 -2.15
C TYR A 612 6.74 14.79 -3.35
N ASN A 613 7.37 14.07 -4.28
CA ASN A 613 8.10 14.67 -5.39
C ASN A 613 8.15 13.72 -6.60
N GLN A 614 8.68 14.21 -7.72
CA GLN A 614 8.71 13.44 -8.97
C GLN A 614 9.51 12.14 -8.87
N SER A 615 10.60 12.11 -8.10
CA SER A 615 11.44 10.91 -7.96
C SER A 615 10.68 9.73 -7.33
N HIS A 616 9.77 9.98 -6.38
CA HIS A 616 8.94 8.93 -5.77
C HIS A 616 8.03 8.19 -6.76
N VAL A 617 7.57 8.87 -7.80
CA VAL A 617 6.64 8.29 -8.79
C VAL A 617 7.38 7.58 -9.92
N GLU A 618 8.58 8.05 -10.27
CA GLU A 618 9.30 7.58 -11.45
C GLU A 618 10.44 6.59 -11.16
N SER A 619 10.88 6.51 -9.90
CA SER A 619 11.97 5.65 -9.47
C SER A 619 11.44 4.61 -8.48
N ASN A 620 11.53 3.33 -8.85
CA ASN A 620 11.47 2.20 -7.91
C ASN A 620 12.88 1.79 -7.42
N ASP A 621 13.89 2.64 -7.65
CA ASP A 621 15.30 2.32 -7.38
C ASP A 621 15.76 2.91 -6.06
N TYR A 622 15.73 2.06 -5.03
CA TYR A 622 16.23 2.32 -3.69
C TYR A 622 17.68 2.83 -3.63
N THR A 623 18.54 2.60 -4.63
CA THR A 623 19.94 3.10 -4.57
C THR A 623 20.07 4.60 -4.82
N LYS A 624 18.96 5.23 -5.24
CA LYS A 624 18.84 6.66 -5.51
C LYS A 624 17.74 7.17 -4.60
N GLY A 625 18.10 7.55 -3.38
CA GLY A 625 17.20 8.26 -2.46
C GLY A 625 16.61 9.51 -3.12
N ILE A 626 15.78 10.24 -2.38
CA ILE A 626 15.03 11.35 -2.98
C ILE A 626 15.93 12.29 -3.80
N ASP A 627 15.63 12.39 -5.09
CA ASP A 627 16.22 13.41 -5.95
C ASP A 627 15.38 14.68 -5.88
N PHE A 628 15.69 15.52 -4.90
CA PHE A 628 15.00 16.79 -4.70
C PHE A 628 15.17 17.73 -5.90
N SER A 629 16.24 17.61 -6.70
CA SER A 629 16.44 18.47 -7.88
C SER A 629 15.31 18.36 -8.92
N ARG A 630 14.52 17.29 -8.85
CA ARG A 630 13.34 17.06 -9.71
C ARG A 630 12.10 17.85 -9.28
N GLY A 631 12.19 18.53 -8.14
CA GLY A 631 11.16 19.39 -7.58
C GLY A 631 10.04 18.61 -6.89
N PRO A 632 9.35 19.24 -5.94
CA PRO A 632 8.18 18.65 -5.30
C PRO A 632 7.02 18.54 -6.29
N ARG A 633 6.01 17.78 -5.89
CA ARG A 633 4.76 17.62 -6.64
C ARG A 633 3.58 17.82 -5.72
N HIS A 634 2.51 18.43 -6.25
CA HIS A 634 1.23 18.47 -5.54
C HIS A 634 0.74 17.05 -5.22
N PRO A 635 -0.01 16.84 -4.13
CA PRO A 635 -0.30 15.50 -3.60
C PRO A 635 -1.15 14.64 -4.54
N GLU A 636 -1.74 15.18 -5.59
CA GLU A 636 -2.52 14.42 -6.58
C GLU A 636 -1.74 14.08 -7.85
N TRP A 637 -0.48 14.51 -7.95
CA TRP A 637 0.33 14.29 -9.15
C TRP A 637 0.68 12.80 -9.32
N GLY A 638 0.64 12.31 -10.56
CA GLY A 638 0.93 10.91 -10.88
C GLY A 638 -0.14 9.96 -10.32
N PRO A 639 0.23 8.87 -9.62
CA PRO A 639 -0.74 8.01 -8.93
C PRO A 639 -1.39 8.70 -7.72
N GLY A 640 -0.81 9.81 -7.24
CA GLY A 640 -1.25 10.54 -6.06
C GLY A 640 -0.65 10.01 -4.76
N LEU A 641 -0.40 10.92 -3.83
CA LEU A 641 0.14 10.70 -2.49
C LEU A 641 -0.66 9.65 -1.72
N ARG A 642 -2.01 9.73 -1.74
CA ARG A 642 -2.87 8.75 -1.06
C ARG A 642 -2.63 7.33 -1.56
N ALA A 643 -2.58 7.14 -2.88
CA ALA A 643 -2.37 5.83 -3.48
C ALA A 643 -0.97 5.29 -3.17
N PHE A 644 0.06 6.13 -3.26
CA PHE A 644 1.43 5.77 -2.92
C PHE A 644 1.56 5.33 -1.46
N VAL A 645 1.00 6.11 -0.53
CA VAL A 645 1.06 5.81 0.91
C VAL A 645 0.26 4.56 1.24
N GLN A 646 -0.94 4.39 0.68
CA GLN A 646 -1.73 3.18 0.93
C GLN A 646 -1.03 1.93 0.37
N GLU A 647 -0.39 2.03 -0.80
CA GLU A 647 0.44 0.94 -1.32
C GLU A 647 1.58 0.60 -0.34
N ALA A 648 2.26 1.60 0.20
CA ALA A 648 3.32 1.40 1.19
C ALA A 648 2.80 0.67 2.43
N VAL A 649 1.66 1.12 2.97
CA VAL A 649 1.03 0.51 4.14
C VAL A 649 0.59 -0.92 3.84
N ASP A 650 -0.10 -1.16 2.72
CA ASP A 650 -0.54 -2.50 2.31
C ASP A 650 0.64 -3.47 2.16
N TYR A 651 1.75 -3.00 1.59
CA TYR A 651 2.95 -3.80 1.39
C TYR A 651 3.62 -4.15 2.72
N ILE A 652 3.76 -3.18 3.63
CA ILE A 652 4.27 -3.39 4.98
C ILE A 652 3.37 -4.38 5.74
N HIS A 653 2.05 -4.21 5.66
CA HIS A 653 1.07 -5.10 6.30
C HIS A 653 1.03 -6.50 5.69
N GLY A 654 1.43 -6.65 4.43
CA GLY A 654 1.65 -7.96 3.80
C GLY A 654 2.66 -8.83 4.55
N TYR A 655 3.66 -8.20 5.19
CA TYR A 655 4.65 -8.87 6.04
C TYR A 655 4.31 -8.80 7.53
N TRP A 656 3.82 -7.65 8.00
CA TRP A 656 3.52 -7.37 9.40
C TRP A 656 2.11 -6.78 9.55
N PRO A 657 1.07 -7.63 9.52
CA PRO A 657 -0.32 -7.18 9.59
C PRO A 657 -0.60 -6.32 10.83
N GLY A 658 -1.22 -5.16 10.63
CA GLY A 658 -1.61 -4.24 11.71
C GLY A 658 -0.45 -3.47 12.36
N LEU A 659 0.78 -3.57 11.82
CA LEU A 659 1.90 -2.74 12.29
C LEU A 659 1.58 -1.26 12.03
N PRO A 660 1.58 -0.38 13.05
CA PRO A 660 1.33 1.03 12.83
C PRO A 660 2.40 1.65 11.91
N VAL A 661 1.95 2.46 10.94
CA VAL A 661 2.82 3.22 10.05
C VAL A 661 2.69 4.70 10.39
N VAL A 662 3.82 5.37 10.58
CA VAL A 662 3.90 6.78 10.97
C VAL A 662 4.65 7.55 9.90
N ILE A 663 4.11 8.71 9.52
CA ILE A 663 4.81 9.66 8.65
C ILE A 663 5.54 10.67 9.53
N GLY A 664 6.85 10.45 9.73
CA GLY A 664 7.68 11.25 10.65
C GLY A 664 7.96 12.66 10.15
N GLU A 665 7.97 12.86 8.83
CA GLU A 665 8.17 14.14 8.19
C GLU A 665 7.46 14.19 6.84
N MET A 666 6.86 15.33 6.53
CA MET A 666 6.35 15.72 5.22
C MET A 666 6.32 17.24 5.15
N GLY A 667 6.31 17.82 3.96
CA GLY A 667 6.18 19.26 3.82
C GLY A 667 6.72 19.78 2.50
N TYR A 668 6.58 21.08 2.30
CA TYR A 668 7.07 21.80 1.14
C TYR A 668 7.76 23.07 1.62
N ASP A 669 8.79 23.51 0.91
CA ASP A 669 9.42 24.81 1.13
C ASP A 669 8.70 25.93 0.39
N ILE A 670 8.99 27.18 0.74
CA ILE A 670 8.57 28.38 -0.01
C ILE A 670 9.73 29.06 -0.75
N GLY A 671 10.97 28.75 -0.39
CA GLY A 671 12.14 29.57 -0.74
C GLY A 671 12.10 30.93 -0.01
N TYR A 672 13.23 31.63 0.08
CA TYR A 672 13.28 32.91 0.79
C TYR A 672 13.93 34.05 -0.02
N PRO A 673 13.27 35.23 -0.12
CA PRO A 673 11.86 35.46 0.21
C PRO A 673 10.94 34.56 -0.65
N PRO A 674 9.63 34.43 -0.35
CA PRO A 674 8.70 33.73 -1.22
C PRO A 674 8.83 34.23 -2.66
N ASP A 675 8.99 33.31 -3.61
CA ASP A 675 9.19 33.61 -5.04
C ASP A 675 10.47 34.43 -5.36
N GLY A 676 11.44 34.49 -4.43
CA GLY A 676 12.77 35.08 -4.64
C GLY A 676 13.75 34.17 -5.40
N ASP A 677 14.99 34.64 -5.52
CA ASP A 677 16.09 33.94 -6.22
C ASP A 677 16.55 32.64 -5.53
N ASP A 678 15.98 32.33 -4.36
CA ASP A 678 16.26 31.12 -3.60
C ASP A 678 15.62 29.88 -4.25
N GLU A 679 16.47 28.93 -4.64
CA GLU A 679 16.14 27.72 -5.40
C GLU A 679 15.93 26.47 -4.53
N SER A 680 15.33 26.54 -3.32
CA SER A 680 15.09 25.31 -2.54
C SER A 680 14.45 24.23 -3.44
N PRO A 681 15.08 23.04 -3.55
CA PRO A 681 14.61 22.01 -4.46
C PRO A 681 13.31 21.34 -3.97
N ASN A 682 12.85 21.62 -2.75
CA ASN A 682 11.53 21.22 -2.23
C ASN A 682 10.49 22.37 -2.27
N ARG A 683 10.75 23.45 -3.02
CA ARG A 683 9.88 24.64 -3.09
C ARG A 683 8.56 24.37 -3.81
N ALA A 684 7.45 24.66 -3.14
CA ALA A 684 6.11 24.62 -3.73
C ALA A 684 6.03 25.53 -4.96
N THR A 685 5.44 25.03 -6.05
CA THR A 685 5.50 25.72 -7.35
C THR A 685 4.60 26.94 -7.41
N SER A 686 5.17 28.11 -7.67
CA SER A 686 4.43 29.35 -7.93
C SER A 686 3.67 29.28 -9.27
N VAL A 687 2.36 29.04 -9.25
CA VAL A 687 1.50 29.06 -10.46
C VAL A 687 0.29 29.97 -10.23
N GLY A 688 0.40 31.22 -10.69
CA GLY A 688 -0.66 32.22 -10.55
C GLY A 688 -0.93 32.69 -9.11
N ARG A 689 -0.15 32.20 -8.14
CA ARG A 689 -0.14 32.52 -6.71
C ARG A 689 1.29 32.35 -6.18
N THR A 690 1.60 32.92 -5.02
CA THR A 690 2.92 32.82 -4.41
C THR A 690 3.26 31.38 -3.98
N SER A 691 4.55 31.09 -3.82
CA SER A 691 5.02 29.80 -3.29
C SER A 691 4.47 29.54 -1.88
N GLU A 692 4.36 30.57 -1.03
CA GLU A 692 3.71 30.49 0.29
C GLU A 692 2.24 30.07 0.19
N ARG A 693 1.50 30.68 -0.73
CA ARG A 693 0.09 30.36 -0.92
C ARG A 693 -0.11 28.93 -1.42
N THR A 694 0.77 28.50 -2.32
CA THR A 694 0.78 27.13 -2.88
C THR A 694 1.16 26.11 -1.81
N GLN A 695 2.17 26.39 -0.98
CA GLN A 695 2.55 25.55 0.15
C GLN A 695 1.34 25.30 1.06
N ALA A 696 0.62 26.36 1.45
CA ALA A 696 -0.56 26.22 2.31
C ALA A 696 -1.65 25.33 1.69
N ASP A 697 -1.95 25.50 0.40
CA ASP A 697 -2.91 24.64 -0.31
C ASP A 697 -2.43 23.19 -0.35
N TRP A 698 -1.18 22.94 -0.72
CA TRP A 698 -0.62 21.59 -0.84
C TRP A 698 -0.50 20.89 0.51
N LEU A 699 -0.22 21.62 1.60
CA LEU A 699 -0.23 21.07 2.95
C LEU A 699 -1.62 20.56 3.34
N VAL A 700 -2.66 21.39 3.17
CA VAL A 700 -4.04 20.98 3.48
C VAL A 700 -4.46 19.79 2.62
N ARG A 701 -4.20 19.83 1.31
CA ARG A 701 -4.49 18.70 0.41
C ARG A 701 -3.75 17.43 0.83
N SER A 702 -2.50 17.56 1.27
CA SER A 702 -1.70 16.42 1.76
C SER A 702 -2.28 15.85 3.07
N TYR A 703 -2.70 16.70 4.02
CA TYR A 703 -3.37 16.24 5.25
C TYR A 703 -4.65 15.46 4.94
N LEU A 704 -5.46 15.95 3.98
CA LEU A 704 -6.66 15.26 3.51
C LEU A 704 -6.30 13.90 2.89
N CYS A 705 -5.28 13.84 2.01
CA CYS A 705 -4.80 12.60 1.41
C CYS A 705 -4.32 11.58 2.45
N TYR A 706 -3.49 12.00 3.40
CA TYR A 706 -3.01 11.13 4.48
C TYR A 706 -4.14 10.62 5.37
N SER A 707 -5.13 11.45 5.67
CA SER A 707 -6.29 11.04 6.48
C SER A 707 -7.14 9.94 5.82
N ALA A 708 -7.03 9.80 4.50
CA ALA A 708 -7.68 8.76 3.70
C ALA A 708 -6.82 7.48 3.54
N THR A 709 -5.80 7.30 4.38
CA THR A 709 -4.93 6.12 4.43
C THR A 709 -4.94 5.48 5.82
N GLU A 710 -4.28 4.33 5.96
CA GLU A 710 -4.15 3.62 7.23
C GLU A 710 -2.99 4.09 8.14
N VAL A 711 -2.32 5.19 7.81
CA VAL A 711 -1.30 5.83 8.65
C VAL A 711 -1.87 6.17 10.05
N GLU A 712 -1.05 6.05 11.11
CA GLU A 712 -1.45 6.36 12.50
C GLU A 712 -1.41 7.87 12.80
N VAL A 713 -0.35 8.55 12.34
CA VAL A 713 -0.11 9.98 12.56
C VAL A 713 0.85 10.51 11.48
N VAL A 714 0.69 11.77 11.12
CA VAL A 714 1.59 12.49 10.20
C VAL A 714 2.14 13.74 10.88
N TYR A 715 3.43 14.00 10.71
CA TYR A 715 4.10 15.17 11.26
C TYR A 715 4.53 16.12 10.13
N GLN A 716 3.97 17.32 10.13
CA GLN A 716 4.45 18.44 9.31
C GLN A 716 5.89 18.76 9.70
N TYR A 717 6.80 18.82 8.74
CA TYR A 717 8.11 19.42 8.91
C TYR A 717 8.04 20.85 8.35
N MET A 718 8.03 21.89 9.19
CA MET A 718 8.07 21.88 10.65
C MET A 718 7.29 23.08 11.23
N PHE A 719 7.32 23.28 12.54
CA PHE A 719 6.58 24.38 13.18
C PHE A 719 7.06 25.75 12.69
N ASP A 720 8.33 26.08 12.84
CA ASP A 720 8.95 27.36 12.50
C ASP A 720 9.96 27.25 11.34
N HIS A 721 10.22 28.35 10.63
CA HIS A 721 11.39 28.45 9.75
C HIS A 721 12.68 28.40 10.56
N VAL A 722 13.70 27.70 10.06
CA VAL A 722 14.95 27.45 10.80
C VAL A 722 15.96 28.61 10.70
N ASN A 723 15.77 29.60 9.82
CA ASN A 723 16.66 30.76 9.71
C ASN A 723 15.97 32.03 9.16
N GLU A 724 16.24 33.20 9.76
CA GLU A 724 15.76 34.54 9.35
C GLU A 724 16.43 35.11 8.08
N GLY A 725 17.43 34.44 7.53
CA GLY A 725 18.28 35.00 6.47
C GLY A 725 17.97 34.60 5.03
N GLY A 726 17.23 33.52 4.78
CA GLY A 726 17.14 32.92 3.46
C GLY A 726 18.47 32.38 2.95
N GLY A 727 18.58 31.06 2.86
CA GLY A 727 19.83 30.42 2.44
C GLY A 727 19.68 29.45 1.28
N GLY A 728 18.48 29.22 0.76
CA GLY A 728 18.25 28.18 -0.27
C GLY A 728 18.72 26.79 0.06
N TRP A 729 18.69 26.44 1.34
CA TRP A 729 18.92 25.08 1.81
C TRP A 729 17.58 24.36 1.95
N LEU A 730 17.57 23.11 1.47
CA LEU A 730 16.47 22.16 1.60
C LEU A 730 15.90 22.16 3.03
N PHE A 731 14.57 22.31 3.15
CA PHE A 731 13.75 22.34 4.37
C PHE A 731 13.82 23.59 5.24
N GLY A 732 14.67 24.58 4.91
CA GLY A 732 14.86 25.78 5.73
C GLY A 732 13.63 26.69 5.82
N SER A 733 12.66 26.53 4.91
CA SER A 733 11.48 27.37 4.76
C SER A 733 10.17 26.57 4.79
N SER A 734 10.17 25.39 5.40
CA SER A 734 8.99 24.50 5.46
C SER A 734 8.07 24.77 6.66
N GLY A 735 8.30 25.89 7.35
CA GLY A 735 7.62 26.30 8.58
C GLY A 735 6.14 26.63 8.38
N LEU A 736 5.33 26.35 9.40
CA LEU A 736 3.98 26.89 9.53
C LEU A 736 4.01 28.35 10.00
N VAL A 737 5.04 28.73 10.75
CA VAL A 737 5.30 30.10 11.23
C VAL A 737 6.67 30.56 10.76
N ASP A 738 6.91 31.87 10.72
CA ASP A 738 8.19 32.39 10.29
C ASP A 738 9.28 32.18 11.36
N ALA A 739 10.53 32.54 11.04
CA ALA A 739 11.67 32.35 11.95
C ALA A 739 11.60 33.26 13.21
N ASN A 740 10.77 34.31 13.17
CA ASN A 740 10.44 35.16 14.33
C ASN A 740 9.28 34.57 15.16
N ASN A 741 8.80 33.36 14.83
CA ASN A 741 7.60 32.73 15.38
C ASN A 741 6.31 33.57 15.15
N SER A 742 6.25 34.39 14.10
CA SER A 742 5.05 35.11 13.69
C SER A 742 4.02 34.14 13.11
N LEU A 743 2.78 34.27 13.57
CA LEU A 743 1.66 33.44 13.11
C LEU A 743 1.06 33.93 11.78
N ASN A 744 1.62 34.99 11.18
CA ASN A 744 1.08 35.66 10.00
C ASN A 744 1.39 34.95 8.68
N MET A 745 1.55 33.63 8.71
CA MET A 745 1.77 32.82 7.52
C MET A 745 0.48 32.13 7.07
N THR A 746 0.30 32.04 5.76
CA THR A 746 -0.84 31.37 5.13
C THR A 746 -0.92 29.90 5.56
N SER A 747 0.23 29.22 5.66
CA SER A 747 0.35 27.82 6.09
C SER A 747 -0.16 27.61 7.53
N TRP A 748 0.10 28.55 8.45
CA TRP A 748 -0.48 28.56 9.79
C TRP A 748 -2.00 28.66 9.73
N TYR A 749 -2.53 29.72 9.11
CA TYR A 749 -3.97 29.98 9.07
C TYR A 749 -4.75 28.79 8.50
N PHE A 750 -4.27 28.25 7.37
CA PHE A 750 -4.93 27.15 6.68
C PHE A 750 -4.90 25.86 7.49
N SER A 751 -3.75 25.54 8.09
CA SER A 751 -3.59 24.37 8.95
C SER A 751 -4.49 24.45 10.20
N MET A 752 -4.58 25.61 10.83
CA MET A 752 -5.46 25.81 11.99
C MET A 752 -6.93 25.71 11.61
N GLN A 753 -7.35 26.36 10.52
CA GLN A 753 -8.73 26.34 10.06
C GLN A 753 -9.18 24.93 9.67
N VAL A 754 -8.37 24.15 8.93
CA VAL A 754 -8.76 22.77 8.58
C VAL A 754 -8.86 21.87 9.83
N MET A 755 -7.95 22.00 10.79
CA MET A 755 -8.03 21.27 12.06
C MET A 755 -9.28 21.64 12.87
N ASP A 756 -9.73 22.89 12.81
CA ASP A 756 -10.95 23.33 13.49
C ASP A 756 -12.23 22.91 12.74
N ILE A 757 -12.24 22.97 11.41
CA ILE A 757 -13.35 22.48 10.57
C ILE A 757 -13.57 20.98 10.82
N LEU A 758 -12.51 20.18 10.71
CA LEU A 758 -12.51 18.73 10.83
C LEU A 758 -12.30 18.23 12.26
N ARG A 759 -12.41 19.11 13.27
CA ARG A 759 -12.27 18.72 14.67
C ARG A 759 -13.25 17.60 15.03
N HIS A 760 -12.73 16.55 15.67
CA HIS A 760 -13.44 15.33 16.04
C HIS A 760 -14.04 14.56 14.87
N ALA A 761 -13.70 14.94 13.64
CA ALA A 761 -14.15 14.25 12.46
C ALA A 761 -13.16 13.16 12.09
N CYS A 762 -13.71 12.02 11.72
CA CYS A 762 -12.98 10.93 11.13
C CYS A 762 -13.19 10.94 9.63
N PHE A 763 -12.16 10.56 8.90
CA PHE A 763 -12.33 10.26 7.49
C PHE A 763 -13.31 9.09 7.35
N ASP A 764 -14.24 9.21 6.41
CA ASP A 764 -15.36 8.27 6.22
C ASP A 764 -15.30 7.64 4.82
N ALA A 765 -15.18 8.46 3.77
CA ALA A 765 -15.14 7.92 2.41
C ALA A 765 -14.45 8.85 1.39
N VAL A 766 -13.80 8.23 0.40
CA VAL A 766 -13.51 8.87 -0.89
C VAL A 766 -14.80 8.81 -1.72
N LEU A 767 -15.43 9.95 -2.00
CA LEU A 767 -16.63 10.01 -2.84
C LEU A 767 -16.27 10.19 -4.31
N GLN A 768 -15.19 10.92 -4.60
CA GLN A 768 -14.75 11.17 -5.96
C GLN A 768 -13.26 11.52 -6.01
N GLU A 769 -12.55 10.98 -7.01
CA GLU A 769 -11.23 11.43 -7.42
C GLU A 769 -11.16 11.34 -8.96
N ASN A 770 -10.86 12.46 -9.62
CA ASN A 770 -10.58 12.49 -11.06
C ASN A 770 -9.62 13.64 -11.38
N ASP A 771 -9.46 13.97 -12.65
CA ASP A 771 -8.56 15.02 -13.14
C ASP A 771 -8.96 16.46 -12.76
N LYS A 772 -10.20 16.67 -12.27
CA LYS A 772 -10.73 18.01 -11.99
C LYS A 772 -11.30 18.20 -10.59
N LEU A 773 -11.75 17.15 -9.93
CA LEU A 773 -12.51 17.27 -8.70
C LEU A 773 -12.29 16.07 -7.78
N TRP A 774 -11.80 16.35 -6.59
CA TRP A 774 -11.70 15.41 -5.48
C TRP A 774 -12.73 15.77 -4.41
N ILE A 775 -13.40 14.75 -3.88
CA ILE A 775 -14.43 14.88 -2.85
C ILE A 775 -14.21 13.81 -1.80
N TYR A 776 -13.82 14.24 -0.60
CA TYR A 776 -13.71 13.39 0.58
C TYR A 776 -14.83 13.69 1.55
N ARG A 777 -15.37 12.66 2.19
CA ARG A 777 -16.35 12.79 3.27
C ARG A 777 -15.71 12.42 4.59
N PHE A 778 -15.98 13.23 5.59
CA PHE A 778 -15.65 13.01 6.99
C PHE A 778 -16.94 12.97 7.80
N GLN A 779 -16.89 12.28 8.93
CA GLN A 779 -18.01 12.17 9.85
C GLN A 779 -17.59 12.50 11.28
N ARG A 780 -18.43 13.29 11.97
CA ARG A 780 -18.38 13.45 13.42
C ARG A 780 -19.80 13.31 13.99
N PRO A 781 -19.98 13.12 15.31
CA PRO A 781 -21.31 12.99 15.90
C PRO A 781 -22.26 14.12 15.45
N GLY A 782 -23.33 13.75 14.74
CA GLY A 782 -24.36 14.68 14.28
C GLY A 782 -24.02 15.50 13.01
N ALA A 783 -22.92 15.22 12.31
CA ALA A 783 -22.59 15.92 11.07
C ALA A 783 -21.76 15.09 10.07
N TYR A 784 -22.03 15.32 8.78
CA TYR A 784 -21.10 15.00 7.70
C TYR A 784 -20.39 16.27 7.26
N ILE A 785 -19.15 16.12 6.81
CA ILE A 785 -18.31 17.20 6.28
C ILE A 785 -17.74 16.73 4.95
N TYR A 786 -18.05 17.46 3.88
CA TYR A 786 -17.51 17.20 2.54
C TYR A 786 -16.33 18.15 2.31
N ALA A 787 -15.14 17.64 2.07
CA ALA A 787 -13.98 18.40 1.62
C ALA A 787 -13.86 18.27 0.10
N LEU A 788 -13.81 19.40 -0.61
CA LEU A 788 -13.79 19.44 -2.08
C LEU A 788 -12.69 20.35 -2.58
N TRP A 789 -11.94 19.91 -3.59
CA TRP A 789 -10.93 20.74 -4.25
C TRP A 789 -10.63 20.25 -5.67
N SER A 790 -10.01 21.13 -6.45
CA SER A 790 -9.42 20.80 -7.74
C SER A 790 -8.00 20.24 -7.54
N PRO A 791 -7.65 19.08 -8.09
CA PRO A 791 -6.32 18.49 -8.02
C PRO A 791 -5.35 19.09 -9.05
N THR A 792 -5.66 20.27 -9.59
CA THR A 792 -4.86 20.97 -10.60
C THR A 792 -3.78 21.85 -9.93
N VAL A 793 -2.87 22.36 -10.77
CA VAL A 793 -1.86 23.38 -10.42
C VAL A 793 -1.80 24.39 -11.57
N ASP A 794 -2.91 25.08 -11.78
CA ASP A 794 -3.15 26.05 -12.86
C ASP A 794 -3.98 27.27 -12.41
N ASN A 795 -4.30 27.35 -11.10
CA ASN A 795 -5.14 28.37 -10.48
C ASN A 795 -6.56 28.44 -11.07
N SER A 796 -7.05 27.35 -11.65
CA SER A 796 -8.41 27.29 -12.21
C SER A 796 -9.49 27.14 -11.13
N SER A 797 -10.72 27.53 -11.49
CA SER A 797 -11.91 27.26 -10.71
C SER A 797 -13.12 26.98 -11.60
N PHE A 798 -14.10 26.27 -11.08
CA PHE A 798 -15.31 25.90 -11.81
C PHE A 798 -16.51 25.70 -10.87
N GLU A 799 -17.71 25.93 -11.39
CA GLU A 799 -18.93 25.63 -10.64
C GLU A 799 -19.20 24.12 -10.56
N TYR A 800 -19.63 23.65 -9.38
CA TYR A 800 -20.03 22.27 -9.14
C TYR A 800 -21.29 22.20 -8.27
N GLU A 801 -22.15 21.22 -8.54
CA GLU A 801 -23.33 20.93 -7.72
C GLU A 801 -23.10 19.67 -6.87
N LEU A 802 -22.84 19.88 -5.58
CA LEU A 802 -22.65 18.81 -4.61
C LEU A 802 -24.01 18.29 -4.11
N ALA A 803 -24.27 17.00 -4.27
CA ALA A 803 -25.35 16.33 -3.55
C ALA A 803 -24.96 16.17 -2.07
N ILE A 804 -25.88 16.53 -1.16
CA ILE A 804 -25.64 16.47 0.28
C ILE A 804 -26.60 15.50 0.97
N GLU A 805 -26.05 14.67 1.85
CA GLU A 805 -26.80 13.83 2.77
C GLU A 805 -26.96 14.54 4.12
N GLY A 806 -28.00 15.37 4.26
CA GLY A 806 -28.26 16.10 5.50
C GLY A 806 -28.97 17.42 5.27
N HIS A 807 -28.98 18.27 6.30
CA HIS A 807 -29.65 19.56 6.25
C HIS A 807 -28.79 20.70 6.80
N SER A 808 -29.25 21.94 6.58
CA SER A 808 -28.61 23.17 7.05
C SER A 808 -27.13 23.30 6.61
N PRO A 809 -26.83 23.16 5.31
CA PRO A 809 -25.46 23.19 4.81
C PRO A 809 -24.76 24.53 5.13
N LEU A 810 -23.56 24.43 5.68
CA LEU A 810 -22.63 25.53 5.90
C LEU A 810 -21.39 25.31 5.03
N LEU A 811 -21.10 26.26 4.15
CA LEU A 811 -19.82 26.34 3.45
C LEU A 811 -18.80 26.99 4.37
N MET A 812 -17.68 26.33 4.61
CA MET A 812 -16.51 26.83 5.33
C MET A 812 -15.36 26.94 4.34
N GLU A 813 -14.91 28.17 4.09
CA GLU A 813 -13.84 28.50 3.14
C GLU A 813 -12.59 28.92 3.92
N LEU A 814 -11.43 28.39 3.50
CA LEU A 814 -10.15 28.78 4.07
C LEU A 814 -9.80 30.21 3.66
N VAL A 815 -9.39 31.02 4.63
CA VAL A 815 -9.12 32.45 4.44
C VAL A 815 -7.77 32.85 5.02
N GLU A 816 -7.04 33.69 4.29
CA GLU A 816 -5.75 34.23 4.74
C GLU A 816 -5.96 35.25 5.86
N GLU A 817 -4.97 35.41 6.73
CA GLU A 817 -4.95 36.43 7.80
C GLU A 817 -6.11 36.33 8.81
N GLN A 818 -6.77 35.18 8.90
CA GLN A 818 -7.87 34.94 9.84
C GLN A 818 -7.73 33.58 10.52
N GLU A 819 -7.94 33.55 11.84
CA GLU A 819 -7.89 32.29 12.61
C GLU A 819 -9.06 31.35 12.30
N MET A 820 -10.20 31.91 11.92
CA MET A 820 -11.44 31.17 11.69
C MET A 820 -11.80 31.15 10.20
N PRO A 821 -12.36 30.04 9.69
CA PRO A 821 -12.79 29.97 8.31
C PRO A 821 -14.00 30.86 8.06
N LYS A 822 -14.10 31.39 6.84
CA LYS A 822 -15.29 32.11 6.40
C LYS A 822 -16.45 31.12 6.29
N THR A 823 -17.51 31.39 7.05
CA THR A 823 -18.70 30.51 7.10
C THR A 823 -19.88 31.16 6.37
N THR A 824 -20.43 30.47 5.39
CA THR A 824 -21.59 30.90 4.59
C THR A 824 -22.70 29.86 4.67
N ARG A 825 -23.93 30.26 5.01
CA ARG A 825 -25.08 29.35 4.95
C ARG A 825 -25.50 29.16 3.50
N LEU A 826 -25.56 27.91 3.04
CA LEU A 826 -26.03 27.57 1.70
C LEU A 826 -27.53 27.28 1.70
N GLN A 827 -28.17 27.55 0.57
CA GLN A 827 -29.58 27.22 0.33
C GLN A 827 -29.63 26.01 -0.61
N PRO A 828 -29.90 24.80 -0.09
CA PRO A 828 -29.94 23.61 -0.93
C PRO A 828 -31.16 23.63 -1.85
N GLN A 829 -30.97 23.24 -3.10
CA GLN A 829 -32.03 23.04 -4.08
C GLN A 829 -32.05 21.56 -4.45
N ASN A 830 -33.18 20.89 -4.21
CA ASN A 830 -33.35 19.45 -4.47
C ASN A 830 -32.24 18.58 -3.87
N GLY A 831 -31.83 18.88 -2.63
CA GLY A 831 -30.76 18.14 -1.94
C GLY A 831 -29.35 18.41 -2.47
N LYS A 832 -29.16 19.43 -3.30
CA LYS A 832 -27.86 19.84 -3.83
C LYS A 832 -27.50 21.26 -3.44
N VAL A 833 -26.21 21.53 -3.33
CA VAL A 833 -25.66 22.88 -3.14
C VAL A 833 -24.67 23.21 -4.26
N ARG A 834 -24.73 24.45 -4.76
CA ARG A 834 -23.79 24.94 -5.77
C ARG A 834 -22.59 25.60 -5.10
N LEU A 835 -21.40 25.27 -5.60
CA LEU A 835 -20.11 25.72 -5.07
C LEU A 835 -19.22 26.14 -6.23
N ASN A 836 -18.33 27.12 -6.00
CA ASN A 836 -17.19 27.33 -6.88
C ASN A 836 -16.00 26.54 -6.33
N ILE A 837 -15.57 25.51 -7.05
CA ILE A 837 -14.44 24.67 -6.65
C ILE A 837 -13.17 25.27 -7.22
N SER A 838 -12.14 25.33 -6.39
CA SER A 838 -10.80 25.73 -6.79
C SER A 838 -9.79 24.75 -6.22
N GLU A 839 -8.54 25.01 -6.52
CA GLU A 839 -7.37 24.41 -5.89
C GLU A 839 -7.31 24.54 -4.36
N THR A 840 -7.91 25.58 -3.77
CA THR A 840 -8.02 25.68 -2.31
C THR A 840 -9.19 24.81 -1.81
N PRO A 841 -8.95 23.89 -0.87
CA PRO A 841 -10.02 23.08 -0.30
C PRO A 841 -11.14 23.90 0.34
N SER A 842 -12.37 23.55 -0.03
CA SER A 842 -13.62 24.08 0.55
C SER A 842 -14.35 22.97 1.29
N PHE A 843 -15.07 23.33 2.35
CA PHE A 843 -15.73 22.35 3.22
C PHE A 843 -17.22 22.63 3.33
N VAL A 844 -18.07 21.63 3.07
CA VAL A 844 -19.51 21.72 3.32
C VAL A 844 -19.87 20.87 4.53
N VAL A 845 -20.29 21.52 5.61
CA VAL A 845 -20.76 20.84 6.82
C VAL A 845 -22.28 20.75 6.79
N VAL A 846 -22.82 19.54 6.97
CA VAL A 846 -24.26 19.28 7.06
C VAL A 846 -24.59 18.54 8.35
N LYS A 847 -25.77 18.81 8.91
CA LYS A 847 -26.25 18.10 10.09
C LYS A 847 -26.89 16.77 9.71
N THR A 848 -26.60 15.73 10.48
CA THR A 848 -27.18 14.39 10.34
C THR A 848 -28.19 14.16 11.46
N GLY A 849 -29.48 14.06 11.12
CA GLY A 849 -30.59 13.94 12.08
C GLY A 849 -31.86 14.60 11.55
N PRO A 850 -33.00 14.52 12.29
CA PRO A 850 -34.20 15.24 11.90
C PRO A 850 -33.97 16.75 12.00
N ALA A 851 -34.38 17.48 10.95
CA ALA A 851 -34.44 18.93 11.00
C ALA A 851 -35.36 19.33 12.17
N ARG A 852 -34.84 20.08 13.14
CA ARG A 852 -35.71 20.77 14.10
C ARG A 852 -36.15 22.07 13.43
N ASP A 853 -37.46 22.18 13.23
CA ASP A 853 -38.16 23.32 12.65
C ASP A 853 -37.82 24.65 13.34
#